data_AF-A0A4U7BE05-F1
#
_entry.id   AF-A0A4U7BE05-F1
#
_cell.length_a   1.000
_cell.length_b   1.000
_cell.length_c   1.000
_cell.angle_alpha   90.00
_cell.angle_beta   90.00
_cell.angle_gamma   90.00
#
_symmetry.space_group_name_H-M   'P 1'
#
loop_
_entity.id
_entity.type
_entity.pdbx_description
1 polymer ?
#
loop_
_entity_poly.entity_id
_entity_poly.type
_entity_poly.pdbx_seq_one_letter_code
_entity_poly.pdbx_strand_id
1 'polypeptide(L)'
;MKTKIAVLLASDQNYDYMLANAIIGLKRYNYDLITNIIIMHDSIDLQTREKISSIWSEKIIFKNYDYAEFLKDIGEENLYLIENLPNRRSHLLYAKYYMFDLIKEYDYVIWLDSDTIVNKSLETLILNTKELAGAFWHVQRITEYFCHYEKKEKLDKQCFMLGGGVIVVNKSILLKTKANDLLKESFCHLILYLQMRWQKKIDLKTWDSFPGTDEMITGILAYKYDLICQDITGLANTLPGKSENSCVTHFVINYKAKNPIFLASYQEWLVNYKIWIHLYKGEDKLQPDIKTNIPLYSSSKFYVFLYNLECFSHIYTHLSFLFSNELKSFGLYIKSIHSLPFVDIHSYCFKDKVFFRLILPGCVRELLYMQLVFKDEDLFQSLSNKIMQEIKDSFILNKNEILLKRVAQLRRPAHSLDGYTMDFSSITKEFGFNIFVNADLRAKEICLQIKNFLETSLKKLNFQTYENILESKIQNFKQEEKSLKFKKQELKISNLEQELISKRLQNQLLAKKMGKKLEFFTPQINFIQYESATTRIHNHLAYKLGSALVICSQSFFSYMQIPFVLSYIKAQHIFATQAYQKTIEANKKFKLPPLETYPDYKEALKLKEQLPYKLGEAFIKAYNNRWGGGIVKFFFIDMPKIKKEFKDE
;
A
#
# COMPACT_ATOMS: atom_id res chain seq x y z
N MET A 1 27.12 34.51 48.43
CA MET A 1 26.79 33.08 48.27
C MET A 1 26.65 32.79 46.80
N LYS A 2 27.07 31.62 46.31
CA LYS A 2 26.83 31.20 44.92
C LYS A 2 25.34 30.91 44.74
N THR A 3 24.72 31.43 43.69
CA THR A 3 23.30 31.21 43.36
C THR A 3 23.01 29.71 43.28
N LYS A 4 22.00 29.24 44.01
CA LYS A 4 21.57 27.84 44.03
C LYS A 4 20.52 27.60 42.95
N ILE A 5 20.85 26.76 41.99
CA ILE A 5 20.00 26.46 40.82
C ILE A 5 19.72 24.96 40.79
N ALA A 6 18.45 24.58 40.84
CA ALA A 6 18.00 23.20 40.66
C ALA A 6 17.36 23.00 39.29
N VAL A 7 17.63 21.86 38.67
CA VAL A 7 16.86 21.35 37.52
C VAL A 7 15.94 20.25 38.02
N LEU A 8 14.65 20.34 37.72
CA LEU A 8 13.65 19.31 37.99
C LEU A 8 13.27 18.62 36.68
N LEU A 9 13.42 17.30 36.66
CA LEU A 9 13.00 16.42 35.56
C LEU A 9 12.07 15.34 36.11
N ALA A 10 11.21 14.79 35.26
CA ALA A 10 10.50 13.56 35.56
C ALA A 10 10.53 12.56 34.40
N SER A 11 10.67 11.28 34.72
CA SER A 11 10.75 10.22 33.71
C SER A 11 10.41 8.84 34.26
N ASP A 12 10.08 7.92 33.36
CA ASP A 12 9.89 6.50 33.63
C ASP A 12 10.86 5.65 32.81
N GLN A 13 10.82 4.34 32.98
CA GLN A 13 11.68 3.39 32.26
C GLN A 13 11.55 3.45 30.72
N ASN A 14 10.46 4.00 30.17
CA ASN A 14 10.27 4.12 28.72
C ASN A 14 10.98 5.34 28.15
N TYR A 15 11.30 6.34 28.97
CA TYR A 15 11.92 7.61 28.58
C TYR A 15 13.27 7.87 29.26
N ASP A 16 13.81 6.89 29.96
CA ASP A 16 15.11 6.93 30.66
C ASP A 16 16.28 7.36 29.77
N TYR A 17 16.32 6.92 28.51
CA TYR A 17 17.34 7.32 27.54
C TYR A 17 17.21 8.79 27.10
N MET A 18 16.00 9.35 27.13
CA MET A 18 15.78 10.78 26.87
C MET A 18 16.17 11.62 28.08
N LEU A 19 15.80 11.17 29.28
CA LEU A 19 16.27 11.73 30.54
C LEU A 19 17.82 11.78 30.56
N ALA A 20 18.49 10.67 30.23
CA ALA A 20 19.95 10.63 30.11
C ALA A 20 20.46 11.64 29.07
N ASN A 21 19.80 11.77 27.92
CA ASN A 21 20.16 12.72 26.87
C ASN A 21 20.13 14.17 27.36
N ALA A 22 19.03 14.57 28.01
CA ALA A 22 18.85 15.90 28.59
C ALA A 22 19.94 16.19 29.63
N ILE A 23 20.23 15.24 30.53
CA ILE A 23 21.27 15.37 31.57
C ILE A 23 22.67 15.52 30.96
N ILE A 24 23.01 14.77 29.91
CA ILE A 24 24.28 14.93 29.21
C ILE A 24 24.40 16.33 28.61
N GLY A 25 23.33 16.84 28.00
CA GLY A 25 23.28 18.23 27.50
C GLY A 25 23.47 19.26 28.62
N LEU A 26 22.78 19.08 29.75
CA LEU A 26 22.96 19.93 30.95
C LEU A 26 24.41 19.92 31.41
N LYS A 27 25.04 18.74 31.55
CA LYS A 27 26.44 18.63 31.98
C LYS A 27 27.40 19.31 31.01
N ARG A 28 27.20 19.15 29.70
CA ARG A 28 28.08 19.71 28.66
C ARG A 28 28.07 21.23 28.63
N TYR A 29 26.89 21.85 28.82
CA TYR A 29 26.72 23.29 28.60
C TYR A 29 26.51 24.11 29.89
N ASN A 30 26.25 23.47 31.03
CA ASN A 30 25.80 24.14 32.26
C ASN A 30 26.51 23.60 33.52
N TYR A 31 27.73 23.07 33.37
CA TYR A 31 28.48 22.43 34.46
C TYR A 31 28.59 23.30 35.72
N ASP A 32 29.02 24.56 35.55
CA ASP A 32 29.26 25.47 36.67
C ASP A 32 27.99 26.14 37.21
N LEU A 33 26.92 26.13 36.42
CA LEU A 33 25.65 26.80 36.72
C LEU A 33 24.77 25.96 37.64
N ILE A 34 24.67 24.65 37.38
CA ILE A 34 23.69 23.78 38.05
C ILE A 34 24.21 23.30 39.41
N THR A 35 23.39 23.48 40.45
CA THR A 35 23.68 23.00 41.81
C THR A 35 23.25 21.56 41.98
N ASN A 36 22.01 21.23 41.61
CA ASN A 36 21.45 19.88 41.70
C ASN A 36 20.50 19.59 40.54
N ILE A 37 20.41 18.32 40.18
CA ILE A 37 19.41 17.78 39.24
C ILE A 37 18.54 16.82 40.02
N ILE A 38 17.26 17.15 40.17
CA ILE A 38 16.29 16.38 40.92
C ILE A 38 15.44 15.63 39.91
N ILE A 39 15.41 14.31 40.02
CA ILE A 39 14.71 13.43 39.09
C ILE A 39 13.58 12.73 39.84
N MET A 40 12.34 13.12 39.53
CA MET A 40 11.13 12.43 39.98
C MET A 40 10.88 11.24 39.06
N HIS A 41 10.82 10.02 39.58
CA HIS A 41 10.74 8.84 38.72
C HIS A 41 9.66 7.86 39.14
N ASP A 42 9.12 7.16 38.14
CA ASP A 42 8.29 5.97 38.32
C ASP A 42 8.96 4.78 37.61
N SER A 43 9.14 3.67 38.33
CA SER A 43 9.53 2.38 37.76
C SER A 43 10.87 2.34 36.99
N ILE A 44 11.79 3.30 37.21
CA ILE A 44 13.17 3.17 36.69
C ILE A 44 13.95 2.22 37.61
N ASP A 45 14.41 1.11 37.05
CA ASP A 45 15.17 0.10 37.78
C ASP A 45 16.49 0.64 38.34
N LEU A 46 17.02 -0.02 39.37
CA LEU A 46 18.22 0.43 40.07
C LEU A 46 19.44 0.52 39.14
N GLN A 47 19.62 -0.46 38.26
CA GLN A 47 20.79 -0.51 37.36
C GLN A 47 20.77 0.67 36.39
N THR A 48 19.60 1.00 35.84
CA THR A 48 19.42 2.17 34.98
C THR A 48 19.63 3.48 35.74
N ARG A 49 19.10 3.60 36.96
CA ARG A 49 19.33 4.78 37.82
C ARG A 49 20.81 4.97 38.14
N GLU A 50 21.54 3.90 38.45
CA GLU A 50 22.99 3.97 38.70
C GLU A 50 23.76 4.46 37.46
N LYS A 51 23.41 3.97 36.27
CA LYS A 51 23.99 4.46 35.00
C LYS A 51 23.70 5.95 34.79
N ILE A 52 22.46 6.39 34.99
CA ILE A 52 22.09 7.81 34.84
C ILE A 52 22.81 8.67 35.90
N SER A 53 22.85 8.24 37.16
CA SER A 53 23.59 8.91 38.23
C SER A 53 25.08 9.05 37.89
N SER A 54 25.69 8.05 37.23
CA SER A 54 27.10 8.11 36.82
C SER A 54 27.39 9.21 35.79
N ILE A 55 26.37 9.72 35.09
CA ILE A 55 26.52 10.86 34.17
C ILE A 55 27.00 12.07 34.95
N TRP A 56 26.45 12.33 36.14
CA TRP A 56 26.81 13.50 36.95
C TRP A 56 26.60 13.23 38.44
N SER A 57 27.48 12.38 39.00
CA SER A 57 27.33 11.73 40.31
C SER A 57 27.10 12.67 41.49
N GLU A 58 27.72 13.84 41.48
CA GLU A 58 27.64 14.80 42.58
C GLU A 58 26.44 15.75 42.51
N LYS A 59 25.68 15.72 41.40
CA LYS A 59 24.55 16.64 41.16
C LYS A 59 23.20 15.95 41.18
N ILE A 60 23.13 14.67 40.80
CA ILE A 60 21.87 13.97 40.56
C ILE A 60 21.28 13.41 41.85
N ILE A 61 20.00 13.71 42.09
CA ILE A 61 19.21 13.24 43.22
C ILE A 61 17.95 12.59 42.66
N PHE A 62 17.82 11.27 42.80
CA PHE A 62 16.59 10.56 42.47
C PHE A 62 15.58 10.64 43.63
N LYS A 63 14.32 10.93 43.30
CA LYS A 63 13.18 10.90 44.21
C LYS A 63 12.10 10.00 43.61
N ASN A 64 11.62 9.06 44.41
CA ASN A 64 10.50 8.21 44.01
C ASN A 64 9.24 9.06 43.87
N TYR A 65 8.57 8.95 42.72
CA TYR A 65 7.29 9.58 42.44
C TYR A 65 6.44 8.62 41.60
N ASP A 66 6.14 7.49 42.22
CA ASP A 66 5.25 6.49 41.65
C ASP A 66 3.78 6.94 41.71
N TYR A 67 2.90 6.11 41.16
CA TYR A 67 1.48 6.39 41.18
C TYR A 67 0.90 6.57 42.60
N ALA A 68 1.45 5.89 43.62
CA ALA A 68 0.97 6.01 44.99
C ALA A 68 1.33 7.37 45.61
N GLU A 69 2.51 7.91 45.32
CA GLU A 69 2.84 9.30 45.69
C GLU A 69 1.94 10.31 44.99
N PHE A 70 1.66 10.11 43.69
CA PHE A 70 0.71 10.96 42.97
C PHE A 70 -0.71 10.91 43.57
N LEU A 71 -1.16 9.73 44.04
CA LEU A 71 -2.45 9.60 44.71
C LEU A 71 -2.55 10.46 45.97
N LYS A 72 -1.46 10.62 46.72
CA LYS A 72 -1.43 11.50 47.90
C LYS A 72 -1.59 12.98 47.53
N ASP A 73 -1.07 13.38 46.37
CA ASP A 73 -1.16 14.76 45.87
C ASP A 73 -2.56 15.09 45.34
N ILE A 74 -3.19 14.16 44.60
CA ILE A 74 -4.50 14.40 43.98
C ILE A 74 -5.69 14.06 44.89
N GLY A 75 -5.50 13.15 45.86
CA GLY A 75 -6.57 12.59 46.69
C GLY A 75 -7.34 11.48 45.96
N GLU A 76 -7.53 10.33 46.63
CA GLU A 76 -8.22 9.15 46.07
C GLU A 76 -9.65 9.50 45.60
N GLU A 77 -10.33 10.41 46.28
CA GLU A 77 -11.68 10.86 45.95
C GLU A 77 -11.75 11.60 44.60
N ASN A 78 -10.63 12.12 44.10
CA ASN A 78 -10.53 12.84 42.83
C ASN A 78 -10.01 11.97 41.68
N LEU A 79 -9.70 10.69 41.93
CA LEU A 79 -9.07 9.79 40.97
C LEU A 79 -9.89 9.65 39.67
N TYR A 80 -11.22 9.65 39.80
CA TYR A 80 -12.14 9.57 38.67
C TYR A 80 -11.93 10.70 37.64
N LEU A 81 -11.40 11.86 38.04
CA LEU A 81 -11.13 12.98 37.13
C LEU A 81 -9.95 12.69 36.20
N ILE A 82 -8.92 12.01 36.73
CA ILE A 82 -7.68 11.69 36.02
C ILE A 82 -7.85 10.42 35.18
N GLU A 83 -8.50 9.40 35.74
CA GLU A 83 -8.69 8.12 35.07
C GLU A 83 -9.55 8.21 33.81
N ASN A 84 -10.44 9.20 33.73
CA ASN A 84 -11.31 9.38 32.58
C ASN A 84 -10.69 10.25 31.47
N LEU A 85 -9.49 10.81 31.63
CA LEU A 85 -8.84 11.66 30.61
C LEU A 85 -8.67 10.91 29.27
N PRO A 86 -9.07 11.49 28.11
CA PRO A 86 -9.13 10.77 26.83
C PRO A 86 -7.74 10.41 26.28
N ASN A 87 -6.73 11.20 26.66
CA ASN A 87 -5.33 10.99 26.36
C ASN A 87 -4.58 10.89 27.68
N ARG A 88 -4.73 9.78 28.41
CA ARG A 88 -3.97 9.54 29.66
C ARG A 88 -2.48 9.76 29.38
N ARG A 89 -1.95 10.87 29.90
CA ARG A 89 -0.51 11.13 30.00
C ARG A 89 -0.02 10.58 31.34
N SER A 90 1.27 10.28 31.44
CA SER A 90 1.87 9.84 32.70
C SER A 90 1.61 10.85 33.82
N HIS A 91 1.32 10.37 35.03
CA HIS A 91 1.18 11.21 36.24
C HIS A 91 2.44 12.02 36.54
N LEU A 92 3.60 11.56 36.04
CA LEU A 92 4.88 12.27 36.10
C LEU A 92 4.82 13.69 35.54
N LEU A 93 3.86 14.00 34.66
CA LEU A 93 3.61 15.36 34.18
C LEU A 93 3.34 16.33 35.34
N TYR A 94 2.64 15.88 36.39
CA TYR A 94 2.27 16.71 37.53
C TYR A 94 3.42 16.91 38.53
N ALA A 95 4.49 16.12 38.42
CA ALA A 95 5.70 16.30 39.22
C ALA A 95 6.30 17.71 39.05
N LYS A 96 6.01 18.41 37.95
CA LYS A 96 6.46 19.80 37.72
C LYS A 96 6.01 20.78 38.81
N TYR A 97 4.91 20.52 39.50
CA TYR A 97 4.47 21.41 40.59
C TYR A 97 5.42 21.40 41.79
N TYR A 98 6.25 20.36 41.95
CA TYR A 98 7.27 20.32 42.99
C TYR A 98 8.35 21.41 42.82
N MET A 99 8.44 22.08 41.66
CA MET A 99 9.25 23.29 41.55
C MET A 99 8.89 24.32 42.62
N PHE A 100 7.61 24.46 42.95
CA PHE A 100 7.13 25.44 43.91
C PHE A 100 7.47 25.09 45.36
N ASP A 101 7.75 23.82 45.66
CA ASP A 101 8.30 23.44 46.96
C ASP A 101 9.82 23.62 46.99
N LEU A 102 10.51 23.25 45.90
CA LEU A 102 11.96 23.34 45.78
C LEU A 102 12.51 24.77 45.84
N ILE A 103 11.77 25.79 45.40
CA ILE A 103 12.19 27.19 45.51
C ILE A 103 12.37 27.67 46.97
N LYS A 104 11.95 26.88 47.97
CA LYS A 104 12.25 27.15 49.39
C LYS A 104 13.75 26.97 49.66
N GLU A 105 14.39 26.02 48.98
CA GLU A 105 15.80 25.64 49.17
C GLU A 105 16.74 26.23 48.10
N TYR A 106 16.22 26.48 46.90
CA TYR A 106 16.98 26.97 45.73
C TYR A 106 16.55 28.39 45.33
N ASP A 107 17.48 29.17 44.78
CA ASP A 107 17.19 30.53 44.29
C ASP A 107 16.42 30.48 42.96
N TYR A 108 16.72 29.48 42.13
CA TYR A 108 16.01 29.17 40.89
C TYR A 108 15.73 27.68 40.77
N VAL A 109 14.57 27.35 40.24
CA VAL A 109 14.23 25.99 39.82
C VAL A 109 13.76 26.03 38.37
N ILE A 110 14.33 25.17 37.53
CA ILE A 110 13.90 24.99 36.15
C ILE A 110 13.29 23.60 35.95
N TRP A 111 12.07 23.54 35.44
CA TRP A 111 11.49 22.32 34.90
C TRP A 111 11.91 22.13 33.46
N LEU A 112 12.30 20.90 33.13
CA LEU A 112 12.51 20.44 31.78
C LEU A 112 11.72 19.14 31.59
N ASP A 113 10.95 19.03 30.52
CA ASP A 113 10.43 17.72 30.13
C ASP A 113 11.61 16.79 29.78
N SER A 114 11.48 15.50 30.06
CA SER A 114 12.54 14.52 29.77
C SER A 114 12.81 14.36 28.28
N ASP A 115 11.91 14.81 27.41
CA ASP A 115 12.05 14.84 25.96
C ASP A 115 12.64 16.14 25.40
N THR A 116 13.29 16.95 26.24
CA THR A 116 13.98 18.16 25.82
C THR A 116 15.45 17.90 25.50
N ILE A 117 16.01 18.75 24.63
CA ILE A 117 17.41 18.76 24.24
C ILE A 117 17.99 20.11 24.64
N VAL A 118 19.00 20.06 25.53
CA VAL A 118 19.76 21.23 25.96
C VAL A 118 20.91 21.44 24.99
N ASN A 119 20.81 22.50 24.18
CA ASN A 119 21.74 22.79 23.10
C ASN A 119 22.82 23.81 23.49
N LYS A 120 22.57 24.63 24.52
CA LYS A 120 23.42 25.77 24.91
C LYS A 120 23.35 26.02 26.43
N SER A 121 24.11 27.00 26.91
CA SER A 121 24.00 27.51 28.28
C SER A 121 22.59 28.05 28.55
N LEU A 122 22.07 27.75 29.74
CA LEU A 122 20.80 28.20 30.29
C LEU A 122 20.98 29.44 31.18
N GLU A 123 22.20 29.94 31.34
CA GLU A 123 22.52 31.03 32.27
C GLU A 123 21.69 32.28 32.01
N THR A 124 21.66 32.76 30.76
CA THR A 124 20.88 33.94 30.38
C THR A 124 19.39 33.73 30.60
N LEU A 125 18.87 32.54 30.30
CA LEU A 125 17.47 32.19 30.51
C LEU A 125 17.11 32.25 32.00
N ILE A 126 17.92 31.60 32.84
CA ILE A 126 17.65 31.47 34.27
C ILE A 126 17.85 32.80 34.99
N LEU A 127 19.03 33.43 34.83
CA LEU A 127 19.39 34.63 35.60
C LEU A 127 18.55 35.86 35.22
N ASN A 128 18.01 35.93 34.00
CA ASN A 128 17.10 37.01 33.62
C ASN A 128 15.66 36.81 34.14
N THR A 129 15.31 35.60 34.59
CA THR A 129 13.96 35.31 35.10
C THR A 129 13.72 36.03 36.43
N LYS A 130 12.81 37.02 36.41
CA LYS A 130 12.46 37.79 37.61
C LYS A 130 11.61 37.01 38.60
N GLU A 131 10.55 36.36 38.12
CA GLU A 131 9.58 35.60 38.93
C GLU A 131 9.24 34.27 38.25
N LEU A 132 8.60 34.32 37.07
CA LEU A 132 8.32 33.16 36.23
C LEU A 132 8.78 33.40 34.80
N ALA A 133 9.24 32.33 34.12
CA ALA A 133 9.48 32.35 32.69
C ALA A 133 9.00 31.05 32.03
N GLY A 134 8.41 31.15 30.85
CA GLY A 134 7.87 30.03 30.09
C GLY A 134 7.34 30.48 28.72
N ALA A 135 7.24 29.56 27.76
CA ALA A 135 6.76 29.92 26.42
C ALA A 135 5.27 30.25 26.47
N PHE A 136 4.84 31.40 25.92
CA PHE A 136 3.45 31.81 26.00
C PHE A 136 2.51 30.91 25.18
N TRP A 137 1.36 30.61 25.78
CA TRP A 137 0.32 29.76 25.22
C TRP A 137 -1.07 30.41 25.36
N HIS A 138 -2.09 29.79 24.76
CA HIS A 138 -3.45 30.32 24.75
C HIS A 138 -4.09 30.35 26.16
N VAL A 139 -4.50 31.55 26.61
CA VAL A 139 -4.98 31.82 27.97
C VAL A 139 -6.46 31.52 28.22
N GLN A 140 -7.20 31.05 27.20
CA GLN A 140 -8.66 30.87 27.26
C GLN A 140 -9.12 30.03 28.47
N ARG A 141 -8.34 29.01 28.85
CA ARG A 141 -8.67 28.12 29.98
C ARG A 141 -8.61 28.81 31.33
N ILE A 142 -7.66 29.72 31.50
CA ILE A 142 -7.51 30.50 32.73
C ILE A 142 -8.70 31.44 32.85
N THR A 143 -9.09 32.09 31.75
CA THR A 143 -10.31 32.89 31.69
C THR A 143 -11.53 32.07 32.08
N GLU A 144 -11.75 30.91 31.45
CA GLU A 144 -12.88 30.02 31.77
C GLU A 144 -12.91 29.60 33.24
N TYR A 145 -11.75 29.29 33.81
CA TYR A 145 -11.60 28.90 35.21
C TYR A 145 -12.05 30.01 36.16
N PHE A 146 -11.54 31.24 35.99
CA PHE A 146 -11.90 32.37 36.84
C PHE A 146 -13.34 32.85 36.62
N CYS A 147 -13.85 32.80 35.39
CA CYS A 147 -15.25 33.09 35.11
C CYS A 147 -16.19 32.14 35.86
N HIS A 148 -15.82 30.86 36.01
CA HIS A 148 -16.64 29.86 36.69
C HIS A 148 -16.54 29.98 38.23
N TYR A 149 -15.32 29.98 38.78
CA TYR A 149 -15.12 29.90 40.23
C TYR A 149 -15.15 31.26 40.94
N GLU A 150 -14.66 32.32 40.29
CA GLU A 150 -14.66 33.68 40.85
C GLU A 150 -15.82 34.54 40.31
N LYS A 151 -16.69 33.98 39.45
CA LYS A 151 -17.83 34.67 38.83
C LYS A 151 -17.44 36.00 38.16
N LYS A 152 -16.22 36.07 37.61
CA LYS A 152 -15.72 37.24 36.88
C LYS A 152 -16.20 37.21 35.43
N GLU A 153 -16.91 38.24 34.97
CA GLU A 153 -17.26 38.35 33.53
C GLU A 153 -16.04 38.64 32.66
N LYS A 154 -15.05 39.38 33.22
CA LYS A 154 -13.80 39.71 32.56
C LYS A 154 -12.67 39.75 33.59
N LEU A 155 -11.49 39.31 33.17
CA LEU A 155 -10.27 39.43 33.95
C LEU A 155 -9.79 40.89 33.91
N ASP A 156 -9.48 41.43 35.08
CA ASP A 156 -8.98 42.80 35.31
C ASP A 156 -7.48 42.94 35.01
N LYS A 157 -6.77 41.81 34.90
CA LYS A 157 -5.33 41.75 34.63
C LYS A 157 -5.01 40.84 33.46
N GLN A 158 -3.84 41.05 32.88
CA GLN A 158 -3.31 40.16 31.85
C GLN A 158 -3.09 38.76 32.43
N CYS A 159 -3.61 37.75 31.73
CA CYS A 159 -3.30 36.35 32.02
C CYS A 159 -2.17 35.86 31.13
N PHE A 160 -1.44 34.89 31.64
CA PHE A 160 -0.38 34.19 30.92
C PHE A 160 -0.59 32.70 31.14
N MET A 161 -0.35 31.88 30.12
CA MET A 161 -0.22 30.44 30.29
C MET A 161 1.14 30.05 29.78
N LEU A 162 1.94 29.42 30.63
CA LEU A 162 3.30 29.02 30.30
C LEU A 162 3.29 27.57 29.81
N GLY A 163 3.83 27.35 28.61
CA GLY A 163 3.98 26.03 28.01
C GLY A 163 4.79 25.11 28.92
N GLY A 164 4.33 23.88 29.06
CA GLY A 164 4.70 22.96 30.13
C GLY A 164 6.09 22.36 30.03
N GLY A 165 6.78 22.56 28.90
CA GLY A 165 8.02 21.87 28.60
C GLY A 165 9.29 22.52 29.14
N VAL A 166 9.27 23.84 29.34
CA VAL A 166 10.33 24.58 30.04
C VAL A 166 9.68 25.67 30.87
N ILE A 167 9.90 25.63 32.17
CA ILE A 167 9.41 26.65 33.11
C ILE A 167 10.56 26.98 34.06
N VAL A 168 10.84 28.27 34.25
CA VAL A 168 11.80 28.75 35.25
C VAL A 168 11.02 29.48 36.34
N VAL A 169 11.33 29.15 37.59
CA VAL A 169 10.76 29.78 38.78
C VAL A 169 11.88 30.40 39.60
N ASN A 170 11.76 31.69 39.92
CA ASN A 170 12.64 32.41 40.82
C ASN A 170 12.04 32.43 42.23
N LYS A 171 12.86 32.21 43.25
CA LYS A 171 12.48 32.26 44.66
C LYS A 171 11.77 33.55 45.11
N SER A 172 11.99 34.65 44.40
CA SER A 172 11.33 35.95 44.62
C SER A 172 9.79 35.85 44.69
N ILE A 173 9.18 34.86 44.03
CA ILE A 173 7.71 34.65 44.09
C ILE A 173 7.21 34.47 45.52
N LEU A 174 8.03 33.93 46.43
CA LEU A 174 7.67 33.71 47.84
C LEU A 174 7.31 35.02 48.57
N LEU A 175 7.83 36.15 48.11
CA LEU A 175 7.53 37.47 48.66
C LEU A 175 6.08 37.87 48.39
N LYS A 176 5.53 37.51 47.21
CA LYS A 176 4.15 37.81 46.81
C LYS A 176 3.16 36.76 47.28
N THR A 177 3.59 35.51 47.34
CA THR A 177 2.73 34.38 47.73
C THR A 177 2.60 34.20 49.25
N LYS A 178 3.31 35.03 50.03
CA LYS A 178 3.30 35.03 51.50
C LYS A 178 3.62 33.66 52.11
N ALA A 179 4.49 32.90 51.45
CA ALA A 179 4.86 31.53 51.83
C ALA A 179 3.69 30.54 51.93
N ASN A 180 2.61 30.76 51.18
CA ASN A 180 1.59 29.74 50.96
C ASN A 180 2.22 28.44 50.45
N ASP A 181 1.59 27.32 50.77
CA ASP A 181 1.96 26.02 50.21
C ASP A 181 1.51 25.94 48.74
N LEU A 182 2.35 26.50 47.87
CA LEU A 182 2.11 26.59 46.43
C LEU A 182 2.03 25.22 45.76
N LEU A 183 2.69 24.19 46.31
CA LEU A 183 2.59 22.82 45.80
C LEU A 183 1.17 22.30 46.02
N LYS A 184 0.70 22.35 47.27
CA LYS A 184 -0.67 21.95 47.62
C LYS A 184 -1.71 22.76 46.85
N GLU A 185 -1.51 24.06 46.76
CA GLU A 185 -2.38 24.97 46.03
C GLU A 185 -2.44 24.65 44.52
N SER A 186 -1.32 24.24 43.92
CA SER A 186 -1.26 23.80 42.53
C SER A 186 -2.16 22.59 42.26
N PHE A 187 -2.08 21.57 43.12
CA PHE A 187 -2.95 20.40 43.03
C PHE A 187 -4.42 20.74 43.31
N CYS A 188 -4.70 21.60 44.28
CA CYS A 188 -6.07 22.09 44.51
C CYS A 188 -6.65 22.78 43.27
N HIS A 189 -5.89 23.66 42.60
CA HIS A 189 -6.34 24.32 41.38
C HIS A 189 -6.51 23.36 40.21
N LEU A 190 -5.65 22.34 40.07
CA LEU A 190 -5.81 21.26 39.10
C LEU A 190 -7.13 20.51 39.33
N ILE A 191 -7.40 20.10 40.57
CA ILE A 191 -8.63 19.37 40.94
C ILE A 191 -9.85 20.22 40.63
N LEU A 192 -9.87 21.49 41.06
CA LEU A 192 -10.98 22.42 40.79
C LEU A 192 -11.21 22.56 39.28
N TYR A 193 -10.15 22.77 38.49
CA TYR A 193 -10.32 22.86 37.04
C TYR A 193 -10.93 21.59 36.45
N LEU A 194 -10.40 20.43 36.82
CA LEU A 194 -10.91 19.14 36.34
C LEU A 194 -12.37 18.91 36.75
N GLN A 195 -12.76 19.27 37.99
CA GLN A 195 -14.14 19.19 38.47
C GLN A 195 -15.07 20.11 37.67
N MET A 196 -14.66 21.36 37.40
CA MET A 196 -15.43 22.28 36.54
C MET A 196 -15.66 21.67 35.16
N ARG A 197 -14.62 21.10 34.54
CA ARG A 197 -14.79 20.42 33.25
C ARG A 197 -15.72 19.21 33.39
N TRP A 198 -15.63 18.46 34.50
CA TRP A 198 -16.43 17.26 34.81
C TRP A 198 -17.92 17.54 34.84
N GLN A 199 -18.29 18.72 35.34
CA GLN A 199 -19.67 19.18 35.37
C GLN A 199 -20.18 19.60 33.97
N LYS A 200 -19.30 20.07 33.08
CA LYS A 200 -19.66 20.51 31.72
C LYS A 200 -19.65 19.40 30.67
N LYS A 201 -19.24 18.18 31.02
CA LYS A 201 -19.15 17.08 30.06
C LYS A 201 -20.53 16.62 29.58
N ILE A 202 -20.67 16.45 28.27
CA ILE A 202 -21.89 15.93 27.66
C ILE A 202 -21.91 14.40 27.76
N ASP A 203 -20.79 13.76 27.46
CA ASP A 203 -20.55 12.34 27.69
C ASP A 203 -19.04 12.07 27.95
N LEU A 204 -18.69 10.82 28.27
CA LEU A 204 -17.29 10.42 28.51
C LEU A 204 -16.44 10.41 27.22
N LYS A 205 -17.05 10.31 26.03
CA LYS A 205 -16.32 10.32 24.75
C LYS A 205 -15.94 11.74 24.32
N THR A 206 -16.70 12.73 24.75
CA THR A 206 -16.53 14.18 24.57
C THR A 206 -15.97 14.82 25.84
N TRP A 207 -15.38 14.03 26.73
CA TRP A 207 -14.68 14.48 27.93
C TRP A 207 -13.52 15.39 27.54
N ASP A 208 -13.80 16.68 27.39
CA ASP A 208 -12.86 17.66 26.87
C ASP A 208 -11.91 18.11 27.99
N SER A 209 -10.92 17.29 28.29
CA SER A 209 -9.67 17.73 28.94
C SER A 209 -8.66 18.07 27.84
N PHE A 210 -8.84 19.22 27.20
CA PHE A 210 -7.97 19.69 26.13
C PHE A 210 -6.49 19.63 26.56
N PRO A 211 -5.53 19.28 25.66
CA PRO A 211 -4.09 19.29 25.96
C PRO A 211 -3.62 20.59 26.64
N GLY A 212 -2.77 20.49 27.67
CA GLY A 212 -2.28 21.63 28.46
C GLY A 212 -3.05 21.89 29.75
N THR A 213 -3.64 20.83 30.34
CA THR A 213 -4.34 20.92 31.63
C THR A 213 -3.36 21.15 32.79
N ASP A 214 -2.19 20.53 32.72
CA ASP A 214 -1.07 20.72 33.63
C ASP A 214 -0.43 22.12 33.52
N GLU A 215 -0.50 22.72 32.34
CA GLU A 215 0.18 23.98 32.03
C GLU A 215 -0.52 25.21 32.61
N MET A 216 -1.85 25.15 32.79
CA MET A 216 -2.62 26.32 33.21
C MET A 216 -2.34 26.77 34.64
N ILE A 217 -1.85 25.87 35.51
CA ILE A 217 -1.70 26.13 36.93
C ILE A 217 -0.71 27.25 37.19
N THR A 218 0.39 27.29 36.42
CA THR A 218 1.34 28.41 36.48
C THR A 218 0.68 29.74 36.15
N GLY A 219 -0.23 29.75 35.19
CA GLY A 219 -1.02 30.93 34.82
C GLY A 219 -2.05 31.36 35.86
N ILE A 220 -2.71 30.39 36.50
CA ILE A 220 -3.63 30.66 37.62
C ILE A 220 -2.87 31.31 38.79
N LEU A 221 -1.73 30.72 39.19
CA LEU A 221 -0.89 31.28 40.25
C LEU A 221 -0.35 32.66 39.87
N ALA A 222 0.10 32.83 38.62
CA ALA A 222 0.59 34.12 38.13
C ALA A 222 -0.47 35.22 38.22
N TYR A 223 -1.70 34.94 37.78
CA TYR A 223 -2.79 35.90 37.88
C TYR A 223 -3.18 36.17 39.34
N LYS A 224 -3.31 35.13 40.16
CA LYS A 224 -3.74 35.22 41.57
C LYS A 224 -2.77 36.05 42.42
N TYR A 225 -1.47 35.88 42.20
CA TYR A 225 -0.42 36.53 42.99
C TYR A 225 0.25 37.71 42.28
N ASP A 226 -0.27 38.14 41.13
CA ASP A 226 0.29 39.25 40.36
C ASP A 226 1.77 39.02 39.98
N LEU A 227 2.09 37.80 39.52
CA LEU A 227 3.45 37.41 39.17
C LEU A 227 3.83 37.89 37.77
N ILE A 228 5.07 38.33 37.62
CA ILE A 228 5.73 38.70 36.38
C ILE A 228 6.08 37.42 35.62
N CYS A 229 5.46 37.26 34.46
CA CYS A 229 5.73 36.17 33.53
C CYS A 229 6.56 36.69 32.34
N GLN A 230 7.75 36.13 32.17
CA GLN A 230 8.61 36.40 31.02
C GLN A 230 8.34 35.38 29.90
N ASP A 231 8.10 35.88 28.69
CA ASP A 231 7.98 35.04 27.50
C ASP A 231 9.36 34.58 27.03
N ILE A 232 9.51 33.27 26.86
CA ILE A 232 10.72 32.65 26.32
C ILE A 232 10.48 31.99 24.95
N THR A 233 9.34 32.28 24.32
CA THR A 233 9.00 31.77 22.99
C THR A 233 10.10 32.11 21.99
N GLY A 234 10.68 31.08 21.37
CA GLY A 234 11.80 31.23 20.43
C GLY A 234 13.20 31.25 21.07
N LEU A 235 13.30 31.42 22.40
CA LEU A 235 14.55 31.35 23.17
C LEU A 235 14.76 29.98 23.84
N ALA A 236 13.68 29.32 24.20
CA ALA A 236 13.63 27.97 24.78
C ALA A 236 12.25 27.35 24.52
N ASN A 237 12.11 26.04 24.79
CA ASN A 237 10.88 25.29 24.49
C ASN A 237 10.49 25.40 23.00
N THR A 238 11.46 25.30 22.10
CA THR A 238 11.24 25.45 20.66
C THR A 238 11.10 24.10 19.96
N LEU A 239 10.37 24.09 18.85
CA LEU A 239 10.45 22.99 17.88
C LEU A 239 11.73 23.09 17.04
N PRO A 240 12.17 22.00 16.38
CA PRO A 240 13.47 21.95 15.67
C PRO A 240 13.64 23.03 14.63
N GLY A 241 12.59 23.36 13.88
CA GLY A 241 12.61 24.39 12.84
C GLY A 241 12.81 25.82 13.36
N LYS A 242 12.84 26.02 14.68
CA LYS A 242 13.10 27.31 15.35
C LYS A 242 14.23 27.20 16.39
N SER A 243 15.06 26.15 16.32
CA SER A 243 16.04 25.81 17.36
C SER A 243 17.35 26.60 17.31
N GLU A 244 17.64 27.32 16.21
CA GLU A 244 18.94 27.99 15.99
C GLU A 244 19.34 28.92 17.14
N ASN A 245 18.39 29.73 17.64
CA ASN A 245 18.62 30.66 18.74
C ASN A 245 18.17 30.09 20.10
N SER A 246 17.75 28.82 20.13
CA SER A 246 17.16 28.22 21.32
C SER A 246 18.19 27.46 22.15
N CYS A 247 18.16 27.69 23.46
CA CYS A 247 18.96 26.92 24.40
C CYS A 247 18.34 25.55 24.74
N VAL A 248 17.01 25.40 24.56
CA VAL A 248 16.27 24.16 24.81
C VAL A 248 15.26 23.87 23.70
N THR A 249 15.38 22.73 23.04
CA THR A 249 14.50 22.28 21.95
C THR A 249 13.74 21.02 22.35
N HIS A 250 12.44 20.93 22.07
CA HIS A 250 11.68 19.69 22.28
C HIS A 250 11.96 18.66 21.20
N PHE A 251 12.13 17.42 21.65
CA PHE A 251 12.23 16.24 20.81
C PHE A 251 10.86 15.59 20.64
N VAL A 252 10.24 15.77 19.47
CA VAL A 252 8.88 15.24 19.23
C VAL A 252 8.92 13.73 19.00
N ILE A 253 8.46 12.97 20.01
CA ILE A 253 8.59 11.51 20.06
C ILE A 253 7.58 10.79 19.15
N ASN A 254 6.31 11.19 19.21
CA ASN A 254 5.21 10.45 18.59
C ASN A 254 5.40 10.33 17.06
N TYR A 255 5.62 9.09 16.59
CA TYR A 255 5.90 8.66 15.20
C TYR A 255 7.16 9.22 14.55
N LYS A 256 7.68 10.38 15.00
CA LYS A 256 8.75 11.11 14.31
C LYS A 256 10.16 10.72 14.76
N ALA A 257 10.37 10.31 16.01
CA ALA A 257 11.68 9.83 16.47
C ALA A 257 12.18 8.59 15.70
N LYS A 258 11.24 7.85 15.08
CA LYS A 258 11.52 6.69 14.22
C LYS A 258 11.82 7.08 12.76
N ASN A 259 11.73 8.35 12.39
CA ASN A 259 12.08 8.84 11.05
C ASN A 259 13.56 9.26 11.02
N PRO A 260 14.44 8.63 10.21
CA PRO A 260 15.86 8.95 10.15
C PRO A 260 16.18 10.37 9.71
N ILE A 261 15.37 11.01 8.83
CA ILE A 261 15.53 12.45 8.50
C ILE A 261 15.28 13.28 9.76
N PHE A 262 14.17 12.99 10.43
CA PHE A 262 13.78 13.73 11.62
C PHE A 262 14.83 13.57 12.71
N LEU A 263 15.32 12.35 12.95
CA LEU A 263 16.39 12.07 13.91
C LEU A 263 17.70 12.80 13.54
N ALA A 264 18.08 12.79 12.25
CA ALA A 264 19.25 13.51 11.75
C ALA A 264 19.16 15.04 11.94
N SER A 265 17.95 15.59 12.05
CA SER A 265 17.75 17.01 12.34
C SER A 265 18.08 17.41 13.79
N TYR A 266 18.25 16.43 14.69
CA TYR A 266 18.67 16.67 16.08
C TYR A 266 20.10 16.19 16.31
N GLN A 267 21.07 16.91 15.75
CA GLN A 267 22.48 16.53 15.86
C GLN A 267 22.95 16.45 17.32
N GLU A 268 22.56 17.40 18.17
CA GLU A 268 22.92 17.39 19.60
C GLU A 268 22.33 16.18 20.33
N TRP A 269 21.09 15.82 20.01
CA TRP A 269 20.49 14.60 20.55
C TRP A 269 21.29 13.37 20.15
N LEU A 270 21.70 13.24 18.88
CA LEU A 270 22.52 12.12 18.40
C LEU A 270 23.88 12.03 19.08
N VAL A 271 24.52 13.17 19.35
CA VAL A 271 25.79 13.24 20.10
C VAL A 271 25.58 12.74 21.52
N ASN A 272 24.61 13.30 22.25
CA ASN A 272 24.29 12.90 23.61
C ASN A 272 23.89 11.42 23.70
N TYR A 273 23.16 10.92 22.70
CA TYR A 273 22.75 9.52 22.64
C TYR A 273 23.94 8.56 22.45
N LYS A 274 24.89 8.91 21.58
CA LYS A 274 26.15 8.16 21.44
C LYS A 274 26.97 8.15 22.73
N ILE A 275 27.01 9.28 23.45
CA ILE A 275 27.66 9.36 24.76
C ILE A 275 26.97 8.42 25.75
N TRP A 276 25.64 8.44 25.82
CA TRP A 276 24.84 7.55 26.66
C TRP A 276 25.17 6.07 26.43
N ILE A 277 25.16 5.61 25.18
CA ILE A 277 25.43 4.22 24.82
C ILE A 277 26.90 3.85 25.08
N HIS A 278 27.85 4.62 24.54
CA HIS A 278 29.25 4.19 24.49
C HIS A 278 29.99 4.44 25.82
N LEU A 279 29.77 5.59 26.44
CA LEU A 279 30.45 5.98 27.67
C LEU A 279 29.76 5.42 28.91
N TYR A 280 28.44 5.56 29.00
CA TYR A 280 27.67 5.17 30.20
C TYR A 280 26.99 3.81 30.11
N LYS A 281 27.22 3.06 29.01
CA LYS A 281 26.65 1.71 28.78
C LYS A 281 25.11 1.70 28.89
N GLY A 282 24.51 2.79 28.42
CA GLY A 282 23.08 2.93 28.26
C GLY A 282 22.49 1.92 27.27
N GLU A 283 21.21 1.59 27.46
CA GLU A 283 20.50 0.71 26.53
C GLU A 283 20.17 1.44 25.22
N ASP A 284 20.38 0.76 24.09
CA ASP A 284 20.00 1.24 22.76
C ASP A 284 18.50 0.98 22.51
N LYS A 285 17.67 1.90 23.01
CA LYS A 285 16.20 1.85 22.87
C LYS A 285 15.67 2.46 21.56
N LEU A 286 16.49 3.10 20.73
CA LEU A 286 16.08 3.61 19.42
C LEU A 286 16.53 2.69 18.31
N GLN A 287 15.80 1.60 18.13
CA GLN A 287 15.83 0.89 16.87
C GLN A 287 14.82 1.55 15.91
N PRO A 288 15.27 2.16 14.79
CA PRO A 288 14.36 2.69 13.79
C PRO A 288 13.65 1.52 13.08
N ASP A 289 12.57 1.02 13.68
CA ASP A 289 11.75 -0.06 13.11
C ASP A 289 10.89 0.39 11.92
N ILE A 290 10.86 1.68 11.60
CA ILE A 290 10.09 2.18 10.47
C ILE A 290 10.93 2.09 9.19
N LYS A 291 10.49 1.22 8.28
CA LYS A 291 10.86 1.21 6.86
C LYS A 291 10.51 2.56 6.24
N THR A 292 11.35 3.56 6.42
CA THR A 292 11.28 4.76 5.58
C THR A 292 11.91 4.39 4.24
N ASN A 293 11.29 4.85 3.16
CA ASN A 293 11.86 4.66 1.82
C ASN A 293 13.11 5.52 1.58
N ILE A 294 13.51 6.34 2.56
CA ILE A 294 14.63 7.27 2.46
C ILE A 294 15.84 6.62 3.17
N PRO A 295 16.89 6.21 2.43
CA PRO A 295 17.93 5.32 2.95
C PRO A 295 19.01 6.08 3.75
N LEU A 296 18.63 6.79 4.82
CA LEU A 296 19.55 7.58 5.64
C LEU A 296 20.16 6.78 6.80
N TYR A 297 20.86 5.70 6.46
CA TYR A 297 21.45 4.79 7.45
C TYR A 297 22.90 5.12 7.82
N SER A 298 23.52 6.13 7.18
CA SER A 298 24.88 6.57 7.49
C SER A 298 25.10 8.04 7.11
N SER A 299 26.12 8.67 7.70
CA SER A 299 26.54 10.03 7.34
C SER A 299 26.84 10.16 5.84
N SER A 300 27.43 9.13 5.21
CA SER A 300 27.67 9.11 3.76
C SER A 300 26.37 9.10 2.96
N LYS A 301 25.37 8.31 3.37
CA LYS A 301 24.06 8.30 2.70
C LYS A 301 23.29 9.61 2.89
N PHE A 302 23.41 10.25 4.05
CA PHE A 302 22.85 11.58 4.29
C PHE A 302 23.51 12.66 3.45
N TYR A 303 24.84 12.66 3.34
CA TYR A 303 25.57 13.53 2.43
C TYR A 303 25.07 13.36 0.98
N VAL A 304 25.00 12.12 0.48
CA VAL A 304 24.51 11.82 -0.86
C VAL A 304 23.07 12.31 -1.05
N PHE A 305 22.19 12.12 -0.06
CA PHE A 305 20.81 12.60 -0.13
C PHE A 305 20.74 14.13 -0.23
N LEU A 306 21.44 14.86 0.65
CA LEU A 306 21.46 16.32 0.65
C LEU A 306 22.09 16.87 -0.64
N TYR A 307 23.19 16.27 -1.08
CA TYR A 307 23.86 16.66 -2.31
C TYR A 307 22.96 16.46 -3.53
N ASN A 308 22.26 15.33 -3.62
CA ASN A 308 21.28 15.07 -4.67
C ASN A 308 20.10 16.07 -4.63
N LEU A 309 19.57 16.37 -3.45
CA LEU A 309 18.48 17.34 -3.29
C LEU A 309 18.88 18.73 -3.78
N GLU A 310 20.10 19.16 -3.45
CA GLU A 310 20.68 20.40 -3.95
C GLU A 310 20.90 20.37 -5.47
N CYS A 311 21.47 19.28 -6.00
CA CYS A 311 21.64 19.12 -7.44
C CYS A 311 20.31 19.22 -8.19
N PHE A 312 19.26 18.60 -7.64
CA PHE A 312 17.93 18.61 -8.21
C PHE A 312 17.28 20.00 -8.16
N SER A 313 17.47 20.77 -7.08
CA SER A 313 16.86 22.11 -6.95
C SER A 313 17.30 23.07 -8.06
N HIS A 314 18.55 22.96 -8.54
CA HIS A 314 19.06 23.77 -9.65
C HIS A 314 18.43 23.46 -11.01
N ILE A 315 18.09 22.21 -11.26
CA ILE A 315 17.50 21.78 -12.55
C ILE A 315 15.97 21.75 -12.50
N TYR A 316 15.36 21.65 -11.31
CA TYR A 316 13.92 21.46 -11.14
C TYR A 316 13.10 22.56 -11.81
N THR A 317 13.44 23.82 -11.60
CA THR A 317 12.71 24.96 -12.19
C THR A 317 12.75 24.92 -13.72
N HIS A 318 13.92 24.64 -14.30
CA HIS A 318 14.10 24.51 -15.74
C HIS A 318 13.35 23.31 -16.32
N LEU A 319 13.42 22.15 -15.64
CA LEU A 319 12.67 20.97 -16.03
C LEU A 319 11.15 21.20 -15.96
N SER A 320 10.68 21.86 -14.91
CA SER A 320 9.27 22.20 -14.77
C SER A 320 8.80 23.12 -15.90
N PHE A 321 9.60 24.13 -16.27
CA PHE A 321 9.33 25.00 -17.41
C PHE A 321 9.30 24.23 -18.73
N LEU A 322 10.27 23.34 -18.96
CA LEU A 322 10.32 22.47 -20.14
C LEU A 322 9.06 21.60 -20.24
N PHE A 323 8.61 21.01 -19.13
CA PHE A 323 7.42 20.15 -19.10
C PHE A 323 6.14 20.94 -19.37
N SER A 324 6.00 22.14 -18.79
CA SER A 324 4.79 22.96 -18.95
C SER A 324 4.67 23.62 -20.32
N ASN A 325 5.78 23.88 -20.99
CA ASN A 325 5.81 24.66 -22.23
C ASN A 325 6.20 23.82 -23.46
N GLU A 326 7.41 23.27 -23.46
CA GLU A 326 8.01 22.67 -24.66
C GLU A 326 7.60 21.20 -24.87
N LEU A 327 7.36 20.46 -23.77
CA LEU A 327 7.00 19.04 -23.78
C LEU A 327 5.57 18.78 -23.25
N LYS A 328 4.73 19.81 -23.24
CA LYS A 328 3.36 19.77 -22.69
C LYS A 328 2.50 18.65 -23.30
N SER A 329 2.66 18.41 -24.60
CA SER A 329 1.90 17.38 -25.35
C SER A 329 2.12 15.96 -24.83
N PHE A 330 3.25 15.70 -24.16
CA PHE A 330 3.58 14.39 -23.60
C PHE A 330 3.12 14.22 -22.15
N GLY A 331 2.53 15.26 -21.53
CA GLY A 331 1.97 15.19 -20.18
C GLY A 331 2.97 14.69 -19.13
N LEU A 332 4.18 15.26 -19.12
CA LEU A 332 5.25 14.84 -18.22
C LEU A 332 5.05 15.36 -16.79
N TYR A 333 5.35 14.53 -15.79
CA TYR A 333 5.31 14.91 -14.38
C TYR A 333 6.33 14.10 -13.56
N ILE A 334 6.76 14.66 -12.41
CA ILE A 334 7.71 14.01 -11.49
C ILE A 334 6.91 13.26 -10.43
N LYS A 335 7.10 11.94 -10.30
CA LYS A 335 6.24 11.10 -9.45
C LYS A 335 6.65 11.08 -7.97
N SER A 336 7.94 11.18 -7.65
CA SER A 336 8.42 11.29 -6.26
C SER A 336 9.91 11.64 -6.16
N ILE A 337 10.32 12.25 -5.03
CA ILE A 337 11.72 12.55 -4.66
C ILE A 337 12.22 11.61 -3.54
N HIS A 338 11.39 10.68 -3.04
CA HIS A 338 11.77 9.85 -1.88
C HIS A 338 12.87 8.80 -2.17
N SER A 339 13.27 8.65 -3.43
CA SER A 339 14.20 7.62 -3.92
C SER A 339 15.55 8.16 -4.40
N LEU A 340 16.00 9.32 -3.93
CA LEU A 340 17.33 9.86 -4.32
C LEU A 340 18.41 8.77 -4.20
N PRO A 341 19.28 8.61 -5.22
CA PRO A 341 19.56 9.55 -6.32
C PRO A 341 18.56 9.54 -7.49
N PHE A 342 17.52 8.70 -7.45
CA PHE A 342 16.57 8.54 -8.56
C PHE A 342 15.42 9.54 -8.51
N VAL A 343 15.26 10.31 -9.58
CA VAL A 343 14.07 11.14 -9.84
C VAL A 343 13.34 10.60 -11.07
N ASP A 344 12.15 10.07 -10.84
CA ASP A 344 11.34 9.44 -11.90
C ASP A 344 10.39 10.46 -12.54
N ILE A 345 10.52 10.61 -13.86
CA ILE A 345 9.70 11.44 -14.74
C ILE A 345 8.75 10.51 -15.51
N HIS A 346 7.46 10.64 -15.22
CA HIS A 346 6.39 9.87 -15.82
C HIS A 346 5.68 10.69 -16.89
N SER A 347 4.91 10.00 -17.73
CA SER A 347 4.04 10.59 -18.74
C SER A 347 2.64 10.02 -18.60
N TYR A 348 1.62 10.89 -18.61
CA TYR A 348 0.22 10.45 -18.64
C TYR A 348 -0.11 9.59 -19.87
N CYS A 349 0.61 9.78 -20.99
CA CYS A 349 0.42 9.02 -22.22
C CYS A 349 0.78 7.53 -22.05
N PHE A 350 1.71 7.18 -21.17
CA PHE A 350 2.26 5.82 -21.06
C PHE A 350 1.81 5.03 -19.83
N LYS A 351 0.92 5.60 -18.99
CA LYS A 351 0.23 4.91 -17.87
C LYS A 351 1.13 3.95 -17.07
N ASP A 352 2.31 4.43 -16.66
CA ASP A 352 3.36 3.71 -15.90
C ASP A 352 4.13 2.57 -16.61
N LYS A 353 3.85 2.27 -17.89
CA LYS A 353 4.56 1.22 -18.65
C LYS A 353 5.99 1.60 -18.99
N VAL A 354 6.22 2.89 -19.20
CA VAL A 354 7.52 3.46 -19.50
C VAL A 354 7.68 4.74 -18.68
N PHE A 355 8.85 4.93 -18.10
CA PHE A 355 9.20 6.16 -17.41
C PHE A 355 10.68 6.49 -17.61
N PHE A 356 11.01 7.76 -17.45
CA PHE A 356 12.38 8.24 -17.48
C PHE A 356 12.86 8.39 -16.05
N ARG A 357 14.11 8.04 -15.79
CA ARG A 357 14.74 8.15 -14.48
C ARG A 357 16.01 8.97 -14.62
N LEU A 358 16.03 10.06 -13.88
CA LEU A 358 17.22 10.86 -13.66
C LEU A 358 18.00 10.24 -12.50
N ILE A 359 19.25 9.84 -12.75
CA ILE A 359 20.16 9.35 -11.72
C ILE A 359 21.11 10.51 -11.39
N LEU A 360 20.88 11.13 -10.23
CA LEU A 360 21.66 12.26 -9.77
C LEU A 360 23.03 11.80 -9.22
N PRO A 361 24.07 12.65 -9.31
CA PRO A 361 25.42 12.32 -8.86
C PRO A 361 25.50 12.21 -7.34
N GLY A 362 26.20 11.20 -6.81
CA GLY A 362 26.39 11.00 -5.37
C GLY A 362 27.44 11.94 -4.75
N CYS A 363 28.35 12.48 -5.55
CA CYS A 363 29.36 13.44 -5.08
C CYS A 363 29.88 14.35 -6.20
N VAL A 364 30.82 15.23 -5.84
CA VAL A 364 31.50 16.11 -6.79
C VAL A 364 32.26 15.25 -7.81
N ARG A 365 32.10 15.57 -9.10
CA ARG A 365 32.74 14.88 -10.24
C ARG A 365 32.05 13.63 -10.76
N GLU A 366 31.01 13.15 -10.10
CA GLU A 366 30.13 12.16 -10.72
C GLU A 366 29.27 12.81 -11.81
N LEU A 367 28.93 11.98 -12.80
CA LEU A 367 28.02 12.36 -13.88
C LEU A 367 26.58 12.12 -13.44
N LEU A 368 25.69 12.92 -14.02
CA LEU A 368 24.27 12.64 -14.03
C LEU A 368 23.99 11.64 -15.15
N TYR A 369 23.04 10.73 -14.93
CA TYR A 369 22.60 9.80 -15.95
C TYR A 369 21.10 9.94 -16.21
N MET A 370 20.71 9.65 -17.44
CA MET A 370 19.31 9.51 -17.83
C MET A 370 19.08 8.06 -18.21
N GLN A 371 18.04 7.49 -17.63
CA GLN A 371 17.63 6.12 -17.86
C GLN A 371 16.21 6.12 -18.41
N LEU A 372 15.95 5.31 -19.44
CA LEU A 372 14.62 5.00 -19.91
C LEU A 372 14.28 3.58 -19.44
N VAL A 373 13.25 3.47 -18.61
CA VAL A 373 12.87 2.21 -17.96
C VAL A 373 11.57 1.71 -18.58
N PHE A 374 11.60 0.49 -19.11
CA PHE A 374 10.42 -0.21 -19.60
C PHE A 374 9.96 -1.22 -18.54
N LYS A 375 8.74 -1.06 -18.04
CA LYS A 375 8.09 -2.09 -17.20
C LYS A 375 7.45 -3.21 -18.04
N ASP A 376 7.29 -2.98 -19.34
CA ASP A 376 6.70 -3.91 -20.31
C ASP A 376 7.81 -4.41 -21.25
N GLU A 377 8.10 -5.71 -21.18
CA GLU A 377 9.19 -6.38 -21.92
C GLU A 377 8.99 -6.33 -23.43
N ASP A 378 7.75 -6.42 -23.89
CA ASP A 378 7.45 -6.44 -25.32
C ASP A 378 7.66 -5.07 -25.96
N LEU A 379 7.28 -4.01 -25.22
CA LEU A 379 7.57 -2.64 -25.59
C LEU A 379 9.09 -2.42 -25.71
N PHE A 380 9.87 -2.97 -24.78
CA PHE A 380 11.32 -2.90 -24.85
C PHE A 380 11.88 -3.63 -26.07
N GLN A 381 11.48 -4.88 -26.32
CA GLN A 381 11.95 -5.66 -27.48
C GLN A 381 11.62 -4.97 -28.81
N SER A 382 10.44 -4.36 -28.92
CA SER A 382 10.01 -3.72 -30.16
C SER A 382 10.66 -2.35 -30.44
N LEU A 383 11.04 -1.60 -29.41
CA LEU A 383 11.43 -0.20 -29.55
C LEU A 383 12.88 0.09 -29.18
N SER A 384 13.53 -0.74 -28.37
CA SER A 384 14.90 -0.51 -27.88
C SER A 384 15.89 -0.24 -29.01
N ASN A 385 15.92 -1.09 -30.03
CA ASN A 385 16.82 -0.91 -31.18
C ASN A 385 16.56 0.41 -31.94
N LYS A 386 15.29 0.78 -32.13
CA LYS A 386 14.92 2.03 -32.82
C LYS A 386 15.33 3.26 -32.01
N ILE A 387 15.16 3.20 -30.70
CA ILE A 387 15.53 4.28 -29.78
C ILE A 387 17.06 4.42 -29.71
N MET A 388 17.80 3.30 -29.58
CA MET A 388 19.26 3.33 -29.52
C MET A 388 19.93 3.82 -30.81
N GLN A 389 19.32 3.59 -31.97
CA GLN A 389 19.87 4.10 -33.25
C GLN A 389 19.91 5.63 -33.31
N GLU A 390 18.96 6.31 -32.68
CA GLU A 390 18.89 7.77 -32.68
C GLU A 390 19.58 8.41 -31.47
N ILE A 391 19.60 7.70 -30.34
CA ILE A 391 20.27 8.18 -29.13
C ILE A 391 21.72 7.69 -29.12
N LYS A 392 22.60 8.54 -29.66
CA LYS A 392 24.05 8.35 -29.58
C LYS A 392 24.49 8.19 -28.11
N ASP A 393 25.49 7.35 -27.88
CA ASP A 393 26.04 7.04 -26.53
C ASP A 393 25.04 6.39 -25.55
N SER A 394 24.02 5.68 -26.05
CA SER A 394 23.13 4.85 -25.21
C SER A 394 23.56 3.38 -25.19
N PHE A 395 23.25 2.67 -24.10
CA PHE A 395 23.45 1.22 -23.99
C PHE A 395 22.35 0.55 -23.15
N ILE A 396 22.17 -0.74 -23.36
CA ILE A 396 21.19 -1.55 -22.62
C ILE A 396 21.80 -2.01 -21.29
N LEU A 397 21.08 -1.76 -20.20
CA LEU A 397 21.30 -2.44 -18.92
C LEU A 397 20.50 -3.75 -18.94
N ASN A 398 20.98 -4.81 -18.29
CA ASN A 398 20.48 -6.20 -18.39
C ASN A 398 18.99 -6.45 -18.00
N LYS A 399 18.14 -5.41 -17.86
CA LYS A 399 16.76 -5.47 -17.34
C LYS A 399 15.80 -4.48 -18.06
N ASN A 400 15.71 -4.51 -19.39
CA ASN A 400 14.75 -3.68 -20.17
C ASN A 400 14.93 -2.15 -19.95
N GLU A 401 16.18 -1.74 -19.85
CA GLU A 401 16.55 -0.38 -19.47
C GLU A 401 17.57 0.15 -20.47
N ILE A 402 17.38 1.40 -20.91
CA ILE A 402 18.33 2.10 -21.78
C ILE A 402 18.96 3.21 -20.97
N LEU A 403 20.29 3.19 -20.84
CA LEU A 403 21.05 4.23 -20.14
C LEU A 403 21.76 5.13 -21.14
N LEU A 404 21.67 6.45 -20.94
CA LEU A 404 22.48 7.43 -21.63
C LEU A 404 23.82 7.60 -20.89
N LYS A 405 24.93 7.29 -21.57
CA LYS A 405 26.26 7.12 -20.95
C LYS A 405 26.86 8.42 -20.37
N ARG A 406 26.45 9.60 -20.86
CA ARG A 406 27.04 10.89 -20.47
C ARG A 406 26.05 12.04 -20.54
N VAL A 407 25.37 12.36 -19.45
CA VAL A 407 24.80 13.72 -19.28
C VAL A 407 25.87 14.60 -18.64
N ALA A 408 25.93 15.88 -19.03
CA ALA A 408 26.94 16.80 -18.53
C ALA A 408 27.10 16.77 -17.01
N GLN A 409 28.35 16.79 -16.55
CA GLN A 409 28.72 16.82 -15.14
C GLN A 409 28.09 18.04 -14.47
N LEU A 410 27.35 17.88 -13.38
CA LEU A 410 26.95 19.01 -12.55
C LEU A 410 28.16 19.38 -11.68
N ARG A 411 28.97 20.34 -12.15
CA ARG A 411 30.06 20.90 -11.34
C ARG A 411 29.48 22.00 -10.48
N ARG A 412 29.41 21.77 -9.17
CA ARG A 412 29.33 22.87 -8.22
C ARG A 412 30.61 23.69 -8.35
N PRO A 413 30.56 25.04 -8.35
CA PRO A 413 31.75 25.83 -8.07
C PRO A 413 32.36 25.33 -6.78
N ALA A 414 33.67 25.15 -6.76
CA ALA A 414 34.37 24.69 -5.57
C ALA A 414 34.08 25.68 -4.42
N HIS A 415 33.60 25.16 -3.29
CA HIS A 415 33.43 25.84 -2.00
C HIS A 415 32.34 26.93 -1.93
N SER A 416 31.14 26.55 -1.48
CA SER A 416 30.17 27.50 -0.88
C SER A 416 30.01 27.27 0.63
N LEU A 417 30.98 26.65 1.30
CA LEU A 417 30.88 26.31 2.72
C LEU A 417 32.11 26.69 3.55
N ASP A 418 33.09 27.40 2.99
CA ASP A 418 34.14 28.03 3.79
C ASP A 418 33.73 29.48 4.10
N GLY A 419 33.09 29.69 5.25
CA GLY A 419 33.14 30.97 5.97
C GLY A 419 32.05 32.04 5.78
N TYR A 420 30.81 31.71 5.40
CA TYR A 420 29.77 32.75 5.20
C TYR A 420 28.86 32.98 6.42
N THR A 421 29.35 33.76 7.38
CA THR A 421 28.54 34.80 8.04
C THR A 421 29.06 36.15 7.54
N MET A 422 28.44 36.70 6.50
CA MET A 422 28.69 38.10 6.15
C MET A 422 27.48 38.71 5.46
N ASP A 423 26.89 39.68 6.15
CA ASP A 423 25.86 40.59 5.67
C ASP A 423 26.49 41.54 4.63
N PHE A 424 26.31 41.25 3.35
CA PHE A 424 26.71 42.15 2.26
C PHE A 424 25.63 42.20 1.18
N SER A 425 24.58 42.96 1.46
CA SER A 425 23.62 43.45 0.47
C SER A 425 24.21 44.54 -0.46
N SER A 426 25.42 45.02 -0.20
CA SER A 426 26.08 46.11 -0.96
C SER A 426 27.04 45.62 -2.06
N ILE A 427 27.87 44.61 -1.82
CA ILE A 427 28.90 44.17 -2.80
C ILE A 427 28.28 43.49 -4.03
N THR A 428 27.19 42.74 -3.86
CA THR A 428 26.50 42.05 -4.96
C THR A 428 25.85 43.01 -5.96
N LYS A 429 25.50 44.23 -5.55
CA LYS A 429 24.97 45.28 -6.43
C LYS A 429 26.06 46.07 -7.17
N GLU A 430 27.23 46.24 -6.56
CA GLU A 430 28.27 47.15 -7.05
C GLU A 430 29.25 46.49 -8.04
N PHE A 431 29.46 45.17 -7.96
CA PHE A 431 30.43 44.45 -8.82
C PHE A 431 29.83 43.40 -9.76
N GLY A 432 28.50 43.25 -9.83
CA GLY A 432 27.86 42.34 -10.80
C GLY A 432 28.23 40.86 -10.66
N PHE A 433 28.79 40.42 -9.53
CA PHE A 433 29.10 39.01 -9.27
C PHE A 433 27.82 38.22 -8.97
N ASN A 434 27.20 37.69 -10.01
CA ASN A 434 26.08 36.78 -9.86
C ASN A 434 26.59 35.33 -9.81
N ILE A 435 26.83 34.81 -8.61
CA ILE A 435 27.31 33.44 -8.32
C ILE A 435 26.36 32.39 -8.94
N PHE A 436 25.10 32.75 -9.18
CA PHE A 436 24.10 31.89 -9.82
C PHE A 436 24.18 31.83 -11.34
N VAL A 437 24.84 32.76 -12.04
CA VAL A 437 24.85 32.77 -13.52
C VAL A 437 25.53 31.53 -14.10
N ASN A 438 26.65 31.09 -13.51
CA ASN A 438 27.34 29.88 -13.98
C ASN A 438 26.58 28.59 -13.63
N ALA A 439 25.88 28.55 -12.49
CA ALA A 439 25.04 27.42 -12.12
C ALA A 439 23.77 27.34 -12.98
N ASP A 440 23.15 28.48 -13.29
CA ASP A 440 21.95 28.60 -14.14
C ASP A 440 22.23 28.24 -15.60
N LEU A 441 23.33 28.74 -16.18
CA LEU A 441 23.77 28.37 -17.53
C LEU A 441 24.03 26.87 -17.66
N ARG A 442 24.69 26.27 -16.66
CA ARG A 442 24.96 24.84 -16.64
C ARG A 442 23.71 24.00 -16.42
N ALA A 443 22.79 24.48 -15.57
CA ALA A 443 21.48 23.86 -15.37
C ALA A 443 20.67 23.88 -16.68
N LYS A 444 20.68 24.99 -17.42
CA LYS A 444 20.05 25.11 -18.75
C LYS A 444 20.66 24.13 -19.75
N GLU A 445 21.99 24.01 -19.81
CA GLU A 445 22.68 23.06 -20.69
C GLU A 445 22.29 21.61 -20.37
N ILE A 446 22.27 21.25 -19.09
CA ILE A 446 21.83 19.93 -18.62
C ILE A 446 20.36 19.70 -18.98
N CYS A 447 19.49 20.67 -18.74
CA CYS A 447 18.07 20.59 -19.06
C CYS A 447 17.83 20.46 -20.57
N LEU A 448 18.66 21.10 -21.41
CA LEU A 448 18.62 20.93 -22.87
C LEU A 448 19.00 19.51 -23.29
N GLN A 449 20.03 18.92 -22.68
CA GLN A 449 20.39 17.51 -22.92
C GLN A 449 19.26 16.56 -22.49
N ILE A 450 18.66 16.82 -21.32
CA ILE A 450 17.49 16.07 -20.83
C ILE A 450 16.32 16.20 -21.80
N LYS A 451 16.01 17.43 -22.25
CA LYS A 451 14.95 17.71 -23.24
C LYS A 451 15.17 16.88 -24.50
N ASN A 452 16.36 16.93 -25.10
CA ASN A 452 16.67 16.23 -26.35
C ASN A 452 16.49 14.71 -26.21
N PHE A 453 16.89 14.14 -25.08
CA PHE A 453 16.70 12.72 -24.79
C PHE A 453 15.22 12.35 -24.61
N LEU A 454 14.49 13.13 -23.82
CA LEU A 454 13.05 12.94 -23.60
C LEU A 454 12.29 13.03 -24.92
N GLU A 455 12.48 14.12 -25.67
CA GLU A 455 11.76 14.39 -26.91
C GLU A 455 12.01 13.31 -27.98
N THR A 456 13.27 12.91 -28.17
CA THR A 456 13.64 11.83 -29.12
C THR A 456 12.98 10.51 -28.73
N SER A 457 13.07 10.13 -27.45
CA SER A 457 12.48 8.89 -26.96
C SER A 457 10.96 8.89 -27.08
N LEU A 458 10.31 9.98 -26.67
CA LEU A 458 8.85 10.13 -26.67
C LEU A 458 8.27 10.16 -28.09
N LYS A 459 8.96 10.78 -29.05
CA LYS A 459 8.57 10.76 -30.48
C LYS A 459 8.56 9.34 -31.04
N LYS A 460 9.48 8.46 -30.61
CA LYS A 460 9.51 7.04 -31.03
C LYS A 460 8.52 6.16 -30.29
N LEU A 461 8.19 6.54 -29.06
CA LEU A 461 7.13 5.92 -28.28
C LEU A 461 5.71 6.29 -28.76
N ASN A 462 5.54 7.01 -29.89
CA ASN A 462 4.24 7.44 -30.40
C ASN A 462 3.18 6.32 -30.31
N PHE A 463 2.03 6.67 -29.72
CA PHE A 463 0.91 5.81 -29.30
C PHE A 463 0.46 4.82 -30.38
N GLN A 464 0.53 5.21 -31.65
CA GLN A 464 0.24 4.36 -32.81
C GLN A 464 1.07 3.08 -32.84
N THR A 465 2.34 3.13 -32.42
CA THR A 465 3.23 1.96 -32.40
C THR A 465 2.78 0.97 -31.33
N TYR A 466 2.27 1.46 -30.19
CA TYR A 466 1.77 0.60 -29.12
C TYR A 466 0.43 -0.06 -29.49
N GLU A 467 -0.48 0.68 -30.12
CA GLU A 467 -1.74 0.12 -30.63
C GLU A 467 -1.48 -0.95 -31.69
N ASN A 468 -0.56 -0.71 -32.63
CA ASN A 468 -0.19 -1.68 -33.65
C ASN A 468 0.41 -2.97 -33.04
N ILE A 469 1.23 -2.86 -31.98
CA ILE A 469 1.78 -4.03 -31.27
C ILE A 469 0.65 -4.82 -30.59
N LEU A 470 -0.27 -4.14 -29.91
CA LEU A 470 -1.43 -4.78 -29.28
C LEU A 470 -2.32 -5.48 -30.32
N GLU A 471 -2.60 -4.84 -31.45
CA GLU A 471 -3.38 -5.42 -32.53
C GLU A 471 -2.71 -6.67 -33.12
N SER A 472 -1.38 -6.63 -33.34
CA SER A 472 -0.64 -7.79 -33.84
C SER A 472 -0.69 -8.98 -32.88
N LYS A 473 -0.62 -8.73 -31.55
CA LYS A 473 -0.76 -9.75 -30.52
C LYS A 473 -2.17 -10.34 -30.49
N ILE A 474 -3.19 -9.50 -30.58
CA ILE A 474 -4.58 -9.94 -30.66
C ILE A 474 -4.78 -10.84 -31.90
N GLN A 475 -4.17 -10.51 -33.03
CA GLN A 475 -4.22 -11.35 -34.23
C GLN A 475 -3.50 -12.70 -34.05
N ASN A 476 -2.30 -12.70 -33.46
CA ASN A 476 -1.56 -13.93 -33.17
C ASN A 476 -2.31 -14.84 -32.20
N PHE A 477 -2.86 -14.30 -31.10
CA PHE A 477 -3.66 -15.09 -30.16
C PHE A 477 -4.91 -15.68 -30.83
N LYS A 478 -5.57 -14.93 -31.73
CA LYS A 478 -6.69 -15.47 -32.52
C LYS A 478 -6.28 -16.61 -33.44
N GLN A 479 -5.07 -16.56 -34.02
CA GLN A 479 -4.55 -17.66 -34.84
C GLN A 479 -4.17 -18.89 -34.01
N GLU A 480 -3.52 -18.71 -32.86
CA GLU A 480 -3.19 -19.80 -31.94
C GLU A 480 -4.45 -20.49 -31.39
N GLU A 481 -5.47 -19.71 -30.99
CA GLU A 481 -6.75 -20.25 -30.55
C GLU A 481 -7.41 -21.10 -31.66
N LYS A 482 -7.30 -20.67 -32.92
CA LYS A 482 -7.80 -21.41 -34.08
C LYS A 482 -7.02 -22.73 -34.28
N SER A 483 -5.68 -22.69 -34.18
CA SER A 483 -4.80 -23.87 -34.22
C SER A 483 -5.11 -24.88 -33.11
N LEU A 484 -5.29 -24.41 -31.88
CA LEU A 484 -5.66 -25.24 -30.72
C LEU A 484 -7.04 -25.88 -30.90
N LYS A 485 -8.01 -25.16 -31.47
CA LYS A 485 -9.32 -25.73 -31.83
C LYS A 485 -9.20 -26.85 -32.87
N PHE A 486 -8.37 -26.68 -33.89
CA PHE A 486 -8.10 -27.73 -34.89
C PHE A 486 -7.44 -28.97 -34.28
N LYS A 487 -6.35 -28.81 -33.50
CA LYS A 487 -5.70 -29.94 -32.81
C LYS A 487 -6.66 -30.69 -31.88
N LYS A 488 -7.54 -29.98 -31.18
CA LYS A 488 -8.56 -30.61 -30.32
C LYS A 488 -9.59 -31.41 -31.13
N GLN A 489 -9.94 -30.97 -32.33
CA GLN A 489 -10.81 -31.73 -33.23
C GLN A 489 -10.10 -32.98 -33.77
N GLU A 490 -8.83 -32.87 -34.18
CA GLU A 490 -8.02 -34.00 -34.64
C GLU A 490 -7.85 -35.08 -33.56
N LEU A 491 -7.51 -34.68 -32.33
CA LEU A 491 -7.43 -35.59 -31.19
C LEU A 491 -8.76 -36.31 -30.92
N LYS A 492 -9.88 -35.61 -31.08
CA LYS A 492 -11.21 -36.18 -30.90
C LYS A 492 -11.54 -37.20 -31.99
N ILE A 493 -11.14 -36.95 -33.23
CA ILE A 493 -11.29 -37.88 -34.35
C ILE A 493 -10.43 -39.13 -34.12
N SER A 494 -9.15 -38.96 -33.76
CA SER A 494 -8.23 -40.07 -33.48
C SER A 494 -8.72 -40.97 -32.33
N ASN A 495 -9.25 -40.39 -31.25
CA ASN A 495 -9.86 -41.16 -30.17
C ASN A 495 -11.08 -41.97 -30.64
N LEU A 496 -11.94 -41.38 -31.47
CA LEU A 496 -13.12 -42.08 -32.03
C LEU A 496 -12.71 -43.21 -32.99
N GLU A 497 -11.65 -43.02 -33.78
CA GLU A 497 -11.10 -44.06 -34.66
C GLU A 497 -10.57 -45.24 -33.85
N GLN A 498 -9.82 -44.98 -32.77
CA GLN A 498 -9.35 -46.02 -31.86
C GLN A 498 -10.51 -46.78 -31.20
N GLU A 499 -11.58 -46.07 -30.81
CA GLU A 499 -12.78 -46.69 -30.24
C GLU A 499 -13.52 -47.57 -31.26
N LEU A 500 -13.54 -47.16 -32.54
CA LEU A 500 -14.09 -47.95 -33.63
C LEU A 500 -13.29 -49.23 -33.88
N ILE A 501 -11.96 -49.13 -33.86
CA ILE A 501 -11.04 -50.27 -34.01
C ILE A 501 -11.23 -51.26 -32.85
N SER A 502 -11.28 -50.77 -31.61
CA SER A 502 -11.47 -51.63 -30.43
C SER A 502 -12.82 -52.36 -30.46
N LYS A 503 -13.90 -51.66 -30.84
CA LYS A 503 -15.23 -52.26 -31.05
C LYS A 503 -15.25 -53.29 -32.18
N ARG A 504 -14.55 -53.04 -33.30
CA ARG A 504 -14.38 -54.03 -34.38
C ARG A 504 -13.66 -55.28 -33.90
N LEU A 505 -12.57 -55.13 -33.15
CA LEU A 505 -11.83 -56.26 -32.58
C LEU A 505 -12.68 -57.07 -31.60
N GLN A 506 -13.43 -56.40 -30.72
CA GLN A 506 -14.37 -57.07 -29.81
C GLN A 506 -15.42 -57.87 -30.58
N ASN A 507 -16.00 -57.30 -31.65
CA ASN A 507 -16.96 -57.98 -32.49
C ASN A 507 -16.35 -59.19 -33.23
N GLN A 508 -15.10 -59.07 -33.70
CA GLN A 508 -14.38 -60.19 -34.30
C GLN A 508 -14.11 -61.32 -33.30
N LEU A 509 -13.72 -60.99 -32.06
CA LEU A 509 -13.51 -61.96 -30.99
C LEU A 509 -14.82 -62.67 -30.60
N LEU A 510 -15.92 -61.93 -30.50
CA LEU A 510 -17.27 -62.48 -30.27
C LEU A 510 -17.71 -63.38 -31.43
N ALA A 511 -17.52 -62.96 -32.67
CA ALA A 511 -17.85 -63.75 -33.86
C ALA A 511 -17.07 -65.07 -33.91
N LYS A 512 -15.77 -65.03 -33.56
CA LYS A 512 -14.91 -66.21 -33.50
C LYS A 512 -15.34 -67.18 -32.39
N LYS A 513 -15.83 -66.67 -31.25
CA LYS A 513 -16.43 -67.48 -30.17
C LYS A 513 -17.78 -68.09 -30.55
N MET A 514 -18.53 -67.49 -31.49
CA MET A 514 -19.89 -67.90 -31.87
C MET A 514 -19.98 -68.81 -33.12
N GLY A 515 -18.86 -69.13 -33.78
CA GLY A 515 -18.80 -70.21 -34.77
C GLY A 515 -19.61 -70.04 -36.07
N LYS A 516 -19.92 -68.80 -36.52
CA LYS A 516 -20.52 -68.54 -37.85
C LYS A 516 -19.87 -67.34 -38.57
N LYS A 517 -19.71 -67.44 -39.90
CA LYS A 517 -19.17 -66.38 -40.78
C LYS A 517 -20.05 -65.12 -40.74
N LEU A 518 -19.41 -63.98 -40.51
CA LEU A 518 -19.98 -62.68 -40.17
C LEU A 518 -20.10 -61.74 -41.40
N GLU A 519 -20.71 -62.17 -42.50
CA GLU A 519 -20.90 -61.31 -43.69
C GLU A 519 -22.30 -60.72 -43.82
N PHE A 520 -23.26 -61.07 -42.96
CA PHE A 520 -24.67 -60.71 -43.13
C PHE A 520 -25.17 -59.49 -42.31
N PHE A 521 -24.36 -58.92 -41.42
CA PHE A 521 -24.81 -57.87 -40.48
C PHE A 521 -24.03 -56.56 -40.53
N THR A 522 -23.22 -56.33 -41.55
CA THR A 522 -22.71 -54.97 -41.84
C THR A 522 -23.69 -54.27 -42.77
N PRO A 523 -24.57 -53.37 -42.29
CA PRO A 523 -25.19 -52.42 -43.20
C PRO A 523 -24.04 -51.61 -43.82
N GLN A 524 -23.92 -51.63 -45.15
CA GLN A 524 -23.02 -50.72 -45.85
C GLN A 524 -23.45 -49.30 -45.49
N ILE A 525 -22.63 -48.62 -44.72
CA ILE A 525 -22.87 -47.24 -44.35
C ILE A 525 -22.40 -46.38 -45.52
N ASN A 526 -23.26 -46.22 -46.52
CA ASN A 526 -23.11 -45.15 -47.51
C ASN A 526 -23.59 -43.86 -46.83
N PHE A 527 -22.67 -43.19 -46.14
CA PHE A 527 -22.86 -41.80 -45.80
C PHE A 527 -22.80 -41.00 -47.11
N ILE A 528 -23.91 -40.34 -47.43
CA ILE A 528 -24.03 -39.32 -48.48
C ILE A 528 -24.23 -39.90 -49.89
N GLN A 529 -25.42 -40.44 -50.15
CA GLN A 529 -26.08 -40.36 -51.47
C GLN A 529 -27.53 -40.85 -51.33
N TYR A 530 -28.43 -39.99 -50.85
CA TYR A 530 -29.88 -40.23 -50.93
C TYR A 530 -30.37 -39.79 -52.31
N GLU A 531 -29.90 -40.46 -53.36
CA GLU A 531 -30.13 -40.06 -54.76
C GLU A 531 -31.57 -40.31 -55.23
N SER A 532 -32.38 -41.02 -54.43
CA SER A 532 -33.73 -41.45 -54.79
C SER A 532 -34.68 -41.49 -53.58
N ALA A 533 -35.98 -41.32 -53.81
CA ALA A 533 -37.01 -41.44 -52.76
C ALA A 533 -37.10 -42.88 -52.23
N THR A 534 -36.86 -43.89 -53.06
CA THR A 534 -36.78 -45.30 -52.68
C THR A 534 -35.68 -45.54 -51.65
N THR A 535 -34.47 -45.01 -51.86
CA THR A 535 -33.34 -45.12 -50.91
C THR A 535 -33.64 -44.44 -49.58
N ARG A 536 -34.40 -43.34 -49.60
CA ARG A 536 -34.85 -42.65 -48.37
C ARG A 536 -35.86 -43.48 -47.58
N ILE A 537 -36.75 -44.20 -48.25
CA ILE A 537 -37.72 -45.08 -47.59
C ILE A 537 -37.06 -46.35 -47.07
N HIS A 538 -36.12 -46.96 -47.81
CA HIS A 538 -35.31 -48.07 -47.29
C HIS A 538 -34.51 -47.66 -46.05
N ASN A 539 -34.08 -46.40 -45.99
CA ASN A 539 -33.37 -45.86 -44.84
C ASN A 539 -34.28 -45.45 -43.66
N HIS A 540 -35.59 -45.45 -43.86
CA HIS A 540 -36.55 -45.15 -42.81
C HIS A 540 -36.51 -46.20 -41.70
N LEU A 541 -36.68 -45.76 -40.44
CA LEU A 541 -36.58 -46.65 -39.29
C LEU A 541 -37.57 -47.82 -39.38
N ALA A 542 -38.80 -47.57 -39.85
CA ALA A 542 -39.80 -48.62 -40.03
C ALA A 542 -39.31 -49.71 -41.00
N TYR A 543 -38.79 -49.33 -42.17
CA TYR A 543 -38.30 -50.28 -43.16
C TYR A 543 -37.15 -51.14 -42.59
N LYS A 544 -36.19 -50.52 -41.90
CA LYS A 544 -35.04 -51.23 -41.30
C LYS A 544 -35.47 -52.22 -40.23
N LEU A 545 -36.34 -51.80 -39.31
CA LEU A 545 -36.83 -52.65 -38.22
C LEU A 545 -37.69 -53.80 -38.76
N GLY A 546 -38.60 -53.53 -39.68
CA GLY A 546 -39.46 -54.57 -40.23
C GLY A 546 -38.74 -55.52 -41.17
N SER A 547 -37.73 -55.07 -41.92
CA SER A 547 -36.83 -55.98 -42.68
C SER A 547 -36.09 -56.93 -41.74
N ALA A 548 -35.55 -56.42 -40.63
CA ALA A 548 -34.93 -57.25 -39.61
C ALA A 548 -35.92 -58.23 -38.98
N LEU A 549 -37.17 -57.80 -38.72
CA LEU A 549 -38.22 -58.68 -38.22
C LEU A 549 -38.58 -59.78 -39.23
N VAL A 550 -38.65 -59.49 -40.52
CA VAL A 550 -38.91 -60.51 -41.57
C VAL A 550 -37.78 -61.55 -41.60
N ILE A 551 -36.53 -61.09 -41.60
CA ILE A 551 -35.34 -61.96 -41.71
C ILE A 551 -35.14 -62.79 -40.43
N CYS A 552 -35.22 -62.15 -39.25
CA CYS A 552 -34.86 -62.78 -37.98
C CYS A 552 -35.98 -63.67 -37.40
N SER A 553 -37.14 -63.77 -38.04
CA SER A 553 -38.29 -64.56 -37.54
C SER A 553 -38.49 -65.89 -38.26
N GLN A 554 -37.46 -66.38 -38.94
CA GLN A 554 -37.50 -67.63 -39.71
C GLN A 554 -37.08 -68.87 -38.88
N SER A 555 -36.42 -68.70 -37.73
CA SER A 555 -36.02 -69.80 -36.84
C SER A 555 -36.04 -69.38 -35.37
N PHE A 556 -36.15 -70.35 -34.44
CA PHE A 556 -36.19 -70.07 -32.99
C PHE A 556 -34.97 -69.29 -32.49
N PHE A 557 -33.76 -69.67 -32.92
CA PHE A 557 -32.53 -68.98 -32.53
C PHE A 557 -32.41 -67.57 -33.13
N SER A 558 -32.85 -67.37 -34.38
CA SER A 558 -32.93 -66.03 -34.98
C SER A 558 -33.98 -65.15 -34.26
N TYR A 559 -35.07 -65.76 -33.80
CA TYR A 559 -36.14 -65.05 -33.09
C TYR A 559 -35.66 -64.51 -31.74
N MET A 560 -34.85 -65.28 -31.01
CA MET A 560 -34.23 -64.82 -29.76
C MET A 560 -33.25 -63.66 -29.95
N GLN A 561 -32.71 -63.45 -31.16
CA GLN A 561 -31.81 -62.34 -31.47
C GLN A 561 -32.54 -61.02 -31.77
N ILE A 562 -33.85 -61.07 -32.03
CA ILE A 562 -34.67 -59.91 -32.42
C ILE A 562 -34.49 -58.72 -31.47
N PRO A 563 -34.57 -58.85 -30.12
CA PRO A 563 -34.42 -57.70 -29.23
C PRO A 563 -33.08 -56.97 -29.39
N PHE A 564 -31.99 -57.72 -29.59
CA PHE A 564 -30.65 -57.16 -29.76
C PHE A 564 -30.49 -56.48 -31.12
N VAL A 565 -30.96 -57.12 -32.19
CA VAL A 565 -30.89 -56.58 -33.56
C VAL A 565 -31.72 -55.31 -33.69
N LEU A 566 -32.94 -55.27 -33.14
CA LEU A 566 -33.79 -54.09 -33.20
C LEU A 566 -33.23 -52.93 -32.36
N SER A 567 -32.67 -53.23 -31.19
CA SER A 567 -31.98 -52.23 -30.36
C SER A 567 -30.79 -51.61 -31.10
N TYR A 568 -29.97 -52.45 -31.76
CA TYR A 568 -28.83 -52.01 -32.56
C TYR A 568 -29.23 -51.12 -33.74
N ILE A 569 -30.24 -51.54 -34.52
CA ILE A 569 -30.76 -50.76 -35.66
C ILE A 569 -31.27 -49.39 -35.20
N LYS A 570 -31.99 -49.35 -34.07
CA LYS A 570 -32.48 -48.10 -33.49
C LYS A 570 -31.32 -47.18 -33.08
N ALA A 571 -30.31 -47.71 -32.38
CA ALA A 571 -29.15 -46.93 -31.95
C ALA A 571 -28.38 -46.34 -33.14
N GLN A 572 -28.14 -47.14 -34.18
CA GLN A 572 -27.51 -46.66 -35.41
C GLN A 572 -28.35 -45.59 -36.12
N HIS A 573 -29.67 -45.77 -36.20
CA HIS A 573 -30.55 -44.80 -36.84
C HIS A 573 -30.51 -43.45 -36.10
N ILE A 574 -30.59 -43.45 -34.76
CA ILE A 574 -30.49 -42.23 -33.94
C ILE A 574 -29.15 -41.52 -34.19
N PHE A 575 -28.04 -42.26 -34.19
CA PHE A 575 -26.71 -41.69 -34.45
C PHE A 575 -26.63 -41.04 -35.83
N ALA A 576 -27.12 -41.72 -36.87
CA ALA A 576 -27.14 -41.20 -38.24
C ALA A 576 -28.03 -39.94 -38.36
N THR A 577 -29.19 -39.91 -37.69
CA THR A 577 -30.07 -38.73 -37.66
C THR A 577 -29.39 -37.54 -36.99
N GLN A 578 -28.71 -37.74 -35.85
CA GLN A 578 -28.00 -36.68 -35.14
C GLN A 578 -26.81 -36.14 -35.93
N ALA A 579 -26.06 -37.03 -36.61
CA ALA A 579 -24.97 -36.62 -37.50
C ALA A 579 -25.49 -35.73 -38.63
N TYR A 580 -26.59 -36.13 -39.27
CA TYR A 580 -27.23 -35.37 -40.35
C TYR A 580 -27.77 -34.00 -39.88
N GLN A 581 -28.37 -33.92 -38.69
CA GLN A 581 -28.82 -32.64 -38.11
C GLN A 581 -27.65 -31.67 -37.92
N LYS A 582 -26.52 -32.15 -37.37
CA LYS A 582 -25.29 -31.34 -37.23
C LYS A 582 -24.75 -30.87 -38.58
N THR A 583 -24.83 -31.71 -39.62
CA THR A 583 -24.43 -31.32 -40.98
C THR A 583 -25.31 -30.19 -41.55
N ILE A 584 -26.63 -30.22 -41.33
CA ILE A 584 -27.55 -29.15 -41.75
C ILE A 584 -27.33 -27.86 -40.95
N GLU A 585 -27.09 -27.96 -39.64
CA GLU A 585 -26.77 -26.80 -38.79
C GLU A 585 -25.48 -26.11 -39.23
N ALA A 586 -24.47 -26.89 -39.60
CA ALA A 586 -23.21 -26.37 -40.13
C ALA A 586 -23.39 -25.74 -41.52
N ASN A 587 -24.26 -26.29 -42.38
CA ASN A 587 -24.58 -25.71 -43.68
C ASN A 587 -25.97 -26.15 -44.18
N LYS A 588 -26.89 -25.17 -44.26
CA LYS A 588 -28.29 -25.40 -44.68
C LYS A 588 -28.44 -25.94 -46.10
N LYS A 589 -27.42 -25.84 -46.96
CA LYS A 589 -27.43 -26.38 -48.34
C LYS A 589 -27.51 -27.91 -48.40
N PHE A 590 -27.14 -28.61 -47.33
CA PHE A 590 -27.22 -30.07 -47.26
C PHE A 590 -28.60 -30.59 -46.83
N LYS A 591 -29.60 -29.71 -46.67
CA LYS A 591 -30.97 -30.11 -46.38
C LYS A 591 -31.59 -30.78 -47.60
N LEU A 592 -31.86 -32.08 -47.49
CA LEU A 592 -32.53 -32.87 -48.53
C LEU A 592 -33.90 -32.26 -48.89
N PRO A 593 -34.26 -32.23 -50.18
CA PRO A 593 -35.57 -31.72 -50.61
C PRO A 593 -36.72 -32.64 -50.15
N PRO A 594 -37.99 -32.18 -50.20
CA PRO A 594 -39.16 -32.99 -49.86
C PRO A 594 -39.23 -34.30 -50.66
N LEU A 595 -39.81 -35.36 -50.10
CA LEU A 595 -39.77 -36.70 -50.70
C LEU A 595 -40.51 -36.74 -52.05
N GLU A 596 -41.51 -35.88 -52.23
CA GLU A 596 -42.35 -35.71 -53.41
C GLU A 596 -41.57 -35.16 -54.61
N THR A 597 -40.42 -34.52 -54.36
CA THR A 597 -39.62 -33.87 -55.41
C THR A 597 -38.71 -34.83 -56.18
N TYR A 598 -38.63 -36.10 -55.75
CA TYR A 598 -37.77 -37.10 -56.38
C TYR A 598 -38.53 -37.81 -57.52
N PRO A 599 -37.88 -38.08 -58.66
CA PRO A 599 -38.53 -38.71 -59.82
C PRO A 599 -39.20 -40.06 -59.52
N ASP A 600 -38.63 -40.84 -58.60
CA ASP A 600 -39.09 -42.17 -58.21
C ASP A 600 -40.10 -42.15 -57.03
N TYR A 601 -40.64 -41.00 -56.66
CA TYR A 601 -41.55 -40.86 -55.51
C TYR A 601 -42.75 -41.82 -55.55
N LYS A 602 -43.36 -42.01 -56.73
CA LYS A 602 -44.50 -42.92 -56.90
C LYS A 602 -44.13 -44.38 -56.63
N GLU A 603 -42.92 -44.80 -56.98
CA GLU A 603 -42.41 -46.15 -56.68
C GLU A 603 -42.04 -46.29 -55.20
N ALA A 604 -41.47 -45.23 -54.63
CA ALA A 604 -41.16 -45.15 -53.22
C ALA A 604 -42.43 -45.32 -52.35
N LEU A 605 -43.57 -44.74 -52.75
CA LEU A 605 -44.84 -44.93 -52.05
C LEU A 605 -45.27 -46.41 -52.01
N LYS A 606 -45.04 -47.18 -53.08
CA LYS A 606 -45.33 -48.62 -53.09
C LYS A 606 -44.50 -49.38 -52.05
N LEU A 607 -43.28 -48.96 -51.75
CA LEU A 607 -42.45 -49.57 -50.70
C LEU A 607 -43.05 -49.43 -49.30
N LYS A 608 -43.84 -48.37 -49.04
CA LYS A 608 -44.55 -48.21 -47.75
C LYS A 608 -45.69 -49.21 -47.57
N GLU A 609 -46.21 -49.72 -48.68
CA GLU A 609 -47.23 -50.76 -48.73
C GLU A 609 -46.64 -52.17 -48.68
N GLN A 610 -45.32 -52.34 -48.70
CA GLN A 610 -44.70 -53.66 -48.59
C GLN A 610 -44.64 -54.16 -47.14
N LEU A 611 -44.66 -55.50 -46.99
CA LEU A 611 -44.59 -56.20 -45.72
C LEU A 611 -43.50 -55.67 -44.76
N PRO A 612 -42.23 -55.46 -45.17
CA PRO A 612 -41.20 -54.96 -44.26
C PRO A 612 -41.54 -53.56 -43.69
N TYR A 613 -42.16 -52.69 -44.47
CA TYR A 613 -42.47 -51.34 -43.98
C TYR A 613 -43.65 -51.37 -43.01
N LYS A 614 -44.76 -52.04 -43.37
CA LYS A 614 -45.95 -52.18 -42.50
C LYS A 614 -45.63 -52.88 -41.19
N LEU A 615 -44.80 -53.92 -41.25
CA LEU A 615 -44.38 -54.67 -40.06
C LEU A 615 -43.53 -53.80 -39.11
N GLY A 616 -42.64 -52.98 -39.67
CA GLY A 616 -41.85 -52.03 -38.89
C GLY A 616 -42.68 -50.89 -38.29
N GLU A 617 -43.69 -50.38 -39.00
CA GLU A 617 -44.62 -49.38 -38.45
C GLU A 617 -45.44 -49.93 -37.30
N ALA A 618 -45.99 -51.14 -37.45
CA ALA A 618 -46.72 -51.82 -36.40
C ALA A 618 -45.82 -52.08 -35.17
N PHE A 619 -44.55 -52.45 -35.39
CA PHE A 619 -43.59 -52.60 -34.30
C PHE A 619 -43.30 -51.28 -33.58
N ILE A 620 -43.10 -50.18 -34.32
CA ILE A 620 -42.87 -48.85 -33.72
C ILE A 620 -44.09 -48.42 -32.89
N LYS A 621 -45.31 -48.64 -33.38
CA LYS A 621 -46.55 -48.37 -32.63
C LYS A 621 -46.61 -49.19 -31.34
N ALA A 622 -46.32 -50.49 -31.42
CA ALA A 622 -46.29 -51.38 -30.26
C ALA A 622 -45.22 -50.98 -29.23
N TYR A 623 -44.05 -50.57 -29.71
CA TYR A 623 -42.94 -50.12 -28.87
C TYR A 623 -43.27 -48.83 -28.10
N ASN A 624 -44.03 -47.91 -28.71
CA ASN A 624 -44.47 -46.68 -28.04
C ASN A 624 -45.52 -46.97 -26.93
N ASN A 625 -46.32 -48.03 -27.08
CA ASN A 625 -47.28 -48.50 -26.07
C ASN A 625 -46.76 -49.69 -25.24
N ARG A 626 -45.45 -49.73 -24.97
CA ARG A 626 -44.78 -50.88 -24.32
C ARG A 626 -45.34 -51.26 -22.94
N TRP A 627 -45.76 -50.27 -22.14
CA TRP A 627 -46.22 -50.48 -20.76
C TRP A 627 -47.66 -51.02 -20.67
N GLY A 628 -48.43 -50.96 -21.77
CA GLY A 628 -49.76 -51.57 -21.89
C GLY A 628 -49.76 -52.94 -22.56
N GLY A 629 -48.61 -53.65 -22.55
CA GLY A 629 -48.47 -54.97 -23.18
C GLY A 629 -48.32 -54.94 -24.71
N GLY A 630 -48.12 -53.76 -25.33
CA GLY A 630 -48.08 -53.59 -26.78
C GLY A 630 -47.04 -54.46 -27.50
N ILE A 631 -45.84 -54.65 -26.91
CA ILE A 631 -44.78 -55.49 -27.49
C ILE A 631 -45.19 -56.97 -27.50
N VAL A 632 -45.82 -57.44 -26.42
CA VAL A 632 -46.29 -58.82 -26.31
C VAL A 632 -47.41 -59.06 -27.33
N LYS A 633 -48.39 -58.16 -27.39
CA LYS A 633 -49.46 -58.20 -28.40
C LYS A 633 -48.89 -58.20 -29.82
N PHE A 634 -47.85 -57.40 -30.09
CA PHE A 634 -47.25 -57.34 -31.40
C PHE A 634 -46.65 -58.68 -31.84
N PHE A 635 -45.83 -59.31 -31.01
CA PHE A 635 -45.15 -60.55 -31.39
C PHE A 635 -46.11 -61.74 -31.52
N PHE A 636 -47.14 -61.82 -30.67
CA PHE A 636 -48.05 -62.95 -30.66
C PHE A 636 -49.31 -62.78 -31.52
N ILE A 637 -49.72 -61.55 -31.84
CA ILE A 637 -50.99 -61.26 -32.53
C ILE A 637 -50.74 -60.45 -33.81
N ASP A 638 -50.16 -59.26 -33.71
CA ASP A 638 -50.12 -58.33 -34.85
C ASP A 638 -49.13 -58.80 -35.93
N MET A 639 -47.95 -59.30 -35.55
CA MET A 639 -46.91 -59.77 -36.48
C MET A 639 -47.36 -61.03 -37.27
N PRO A 640 -47.92 -62.08 -36.65
CA PRO A 640 -48.50 -63.20 -37.40
C PRO A 640 -49.65 -62.77 -38.32
N LYS A 641 -50.52 -61.85 -37.87
CA LYS A 641 -51.65 -61.35 -38.64
C LYS A 641 -51.20 -60.59 -39.90
N ILE A 642 -50.32 -59.62 -39.75
CA ILE A 642 -49.75 -58.84 -40.87
C ILE A 642 -49.04 -59.78 -41.84
N LYS A 643 -48.25 -60.74 -41.34
CA LYS A 643 -47.58 -61.70 -42.23
C LYS A 643 -48.54 -62.59 -43.01
N LYS A 644 -49.72 -62.89 -42.47
CA LYS A 644 -50.75 -63.68 -43.16
C LYS A 644 -51.47 -62.86 -44.23
N GLU A 645 -51.81 -61.60 -43.93
CA GLU A 645 -52.42 -60.66 -44.89
C GLU A 645 -51.55 -60.50 -46.15
N PHE A 646 -50.22 -60.46 -46.00
CA PHE A 646 -49.25 -60.40 -47.11
C PHE A 646 -48.88 -61.77 -47.73
N LYS A 647 -49.51 -62.87 -47.28
CA LYS A 647 -49.32 -64.22 -47.84
C LYS A 647 -50.50 -64.68 -48.70
N ASP A 648 -51.66 -64.04 -48.49
CA ASP A 648 -52.92 -64.29 -49.19
C ASP A 648 -53.20 -63.23 -50.30
N GLU A 649 -52.28 -62.28 -50.51
CA GLU A 649 -52.11 -61.39 -51.68
C GLU A 649 -50.99 -61.90 -52.59
#